data_AF-A0A0E3R161-F1
#
_entry.id   AF-A0A0E3R161-F1
#
_cell.length_a   1.000
_cell.length_b   1.000
_cell.length_c   1.000
_cell.angle_alpha   90.00
_cell.angle_beta   90.00
_cell.angle_gamma   90.00
#
_symmetry.space_group_name_H-M   'P 1'
#
loop_
_entity.id
_entity.type
_entity.pdbx_description
1 polymer ?
#
loop_
_entity_poly.entity_id
_entity_poly.type
_entity_poly.pdbx_seq_one_letter_code
_entity_poly.pdbx_strand_id
1 'polypeptide(L)'
;MTSGTQKWLKKHLVDSQILSFQKKSLKEHTSVLILYTLITFILTYPVVFKIRNYIPGSGDAFQWIRILWYTPVAIFNPNLTTLTHDYLIFYPDGIPASPFQSAFNQILSYVLSNIMEIHVVYTILWLLSFIFGAYGTYLLVRYLTGDRTSSFIAGIVFAFSPYHFVHSLGHFGATSIEWIPFCALYLMKMFKEGGVRNSFFAGIFFILVAMSDLQYMVFMGIFVMLLFVYEIYVFLRTENRGYKEKNRGYKEILKKIFYKYAIFGFVSFIGIIPLTLENILTATSGDNFLKLSPSETVMYSADLLSFFIPSVLHPVFGNITTEIYNNFSGNTSENTMFIGYTVILLSLLAVYRLKGNKYVKFWLIAALSFSIISLGPLLHVNGKTSFTEFNTTVPLPYLVLYYLIPFLDNCRTTGRFFVIASLSFAVLMGYGASELLKSNRINKTATAIVITGLIIFEYLAVPVSISPVDEPSFYKEISQDKGNYALLEIPATKDYVAGSTIIYYQTIHGKPVIGNWAARYPSNARDFELNTPVVRELTYLQSTGDILDQDIDQVGTSILNYYNISYIILHTNYMNDREIDFAEKLIQMNLNAERKIYEQDSLIVYHVKKEPLKSFMALKDGWNSLEKLNVEPTRWMSNNATILVYSNSSRNATLSFNARSFHSPKTLEVYNGKTLQDRQTISTVFSSISIPISLKKGENLILLHVPEGPEIPCEIPGLNSKDSRELSIAFQEVQLT
;
A
#
# COMPACT_ATOMS: atom_id res chain seq x y z
N MET A 1 -59.50 -39.51 15.81
CA MET A 1 -58.26 -38.78 16.15
C MET A 1 -58.64 -37.38 16.62
N THR A 2 -58.35 -37.03 17.87
CA THR A 2 -58.69 -35.73 18.45
C THR A 2 -57.84 -34.61 17.82
N SER A 3 -58.40 -33.40 17.70
CA SER A 3 -57.75 -32.26 17.01
C SER A 3 -56.38 -31.88 17.59
N GLY A 4 -56.12 -32.22 18.87
CA GLY A 4 -54.82 -32.06 19.53
C GLY A 4 -53.71 -32.92 18.92
N THR A 5 -54.00 -34.17 18.57
CA THR A 5 -53.05 -35.10 17.94
C THR A 5 -52.62 -34.64 16.55
N GLN A 6 -53.55 -34.12 15.74
CA GLN A 6 -53.24 -33.55 14.42
C GLN A 6 -52.38 -32.29 14.51
N LYS A 7 -52.62 -31.43 15.51
CA LYS A 7 -51.84 -30.20 15.71
C LYS A 7 -50.42 -30.49 16.20
N TRP A 8 -50.25 -31.49 17.06
CA TRP A 8 -48.95 -31.98 17.54
C TRP A 8 -48.13 -32.65 16.41
N LEU A 9 -48.73 -33.57 15.64
CA LEU A 9 -48.10 -34.21 14.48
C LEU A 9 -47.68 -33.18 13.42
N LYS A 10 -48.53 -32.19 13.12
CA LYS A 10 -48.21 -31.14 12.16
C LYS A 10 -47.04 -30.26 12.63
N LYS A 11 -46.95 -29.95 13.92
CA LYS A 11 -45.83 -29.19 14.50
C LYS A 11 -44.52 -30.00 14.46
N HIS A 12 -44.53 -31.27 14.89
CA HIS A 12 -43.34 -32.12 14.84
C HIS A 12 -42.88 -32.45 13.42
N LEU A 13 -43.79 -32.62 12.46
CA LEU A 13 -43.43 -32.79 11.06
C LEU A 13 -42.75 -31.54 10.50
N VAL A 14 -43.26 -30.34 10.80
CA VAL A 14 -42.64 -29.07 10.40
C VAL A 14 -41.26 -28.89 11.05
N ASP A 15 -41.12 -29.15 12.35
CA ASP A 15 -39.85 -29.05 13.07
C ASP A 15 -38.82 -30.05 12.51
N SER A 16 -39.23 -31.29 12.19
CA SER A 16 -38.36 -32.31 11.59
C SER A 16 -37.91 -31.94 10.17
N GLN A 17 -38.80 -31.31 9.37
CA GLN A 17 -38.48 -30.85 8.03
C GLN A 17 -37.50 -29.66 8.07
N ILE A 18 -37.69 -28.71 8.99
CA ILE A 18 -36.77 -27.59 9.21
C ILE A 18 -35.38 -28.10 9.63
N LEU A 19 -35.31 -29.02 10.59
CA LEU A 19 -34.05 -29.64 11.04
C LEU A 19 -33.36 -30.42 9.91
N SER A 20 -34.12 -31.15 9.08
CA SER A 20 -33.57 -31.88 7.94
C SER A 20 -33.03 -30.97 6.84
N PHE A 21 -33.71 -29.83 6.60
CA PHE A 21 -33.29 -28.82 5.64
C PHE A 21 -32.04 -28.07 6.12
N GLN A 22 -32.00 -27.70 7.40
CA GLN A 22 -30.80 -27.12 8.03
C GLN A 22 -29.61 -28.06 7.98
N LYS A 23 -29.79 -29.36 8.27
CA LYS A 23 -28.73 -30.37 8.16
C LYS A 23 -28.23 -30.56 6.72
N LYS A 24 -29.11 -30.59 5.72
CA LYS A 24 -28.73 -30.69 4.30
C LYS A 24 -27.97 -29.45 3.83
N SER A 25 -28.44 -28.26 4.23
CA SER A 25 -27.78 -26.99 3.96
C SER A 25 -26.37 -26.94 4.58
N LEU A 26 -26.23 -27.30 5.85
CA LEU A 26 -24.93 -27.31 6.53
C LEU A 26 -23.94 -28.26 5.85
N LYS A 27 -24.36 -29.48 5.50
CA LYS A 27 -23.51 -30.45 4.78
C LYS A 27 -23.02 -29.90 3.44
N GLU A 28 -23.87 -29.19 2.70
CA GLU A 28 -23.49 -28.56 1.44
C GLU A 28 -22.41 -27.50 1.65
N HIS A 29 -22.62 -26.56 2.58
CA HIS A 29 -21.66 -25.50 2.89
C HIS A 29 -20.31 -26.07 3.36
N THR A 30 -20.32 -27.05 4.26
CA THR A 30 -19.09 -27.72 4.73
C THR A 30 -18.36 -28.42 3.58
N SER A 31 -19.09 -29.12 2.70
CA SER A 31 -18.47 -29.81 1.55
C SER A 31 -17.82 -28.82 0.57
N VAL A 32 -18.48 -27.70 0.28
CA VAL A 32 -17.96 -26.67 -0.62
C VAL A 32 -16.72 -26.01 -0.02
N LEU A 33 -16.72 -25.69 1.28
CA LEU A 33 -15.55 -25.14 1.97
C LEU A 33 -14.36 -26.12 1.92
N ILE A 34 -14.57 -27.40 2.23
CA ILE A 34 -13.52 -28.42 2.14
C ILE A 34 -12.92 -28.47 0.73
N LEU A 35 -13.77 -28.47 -0.31
CA LEU A 35 -13.29 -28.50 -1.69
C LEU A 35 -12.50 -27.25 -2.05
N TYR A 36 -12.94 -26.05 -1.63
CA TYR A 36 -12.16 -24.84 -1.87
C TYR A 36 -10.85 -24.84 -1.10
N THR A 37 -10.80 -25.31 0.14
CA THR A 37 -9.54 -25.47 0.89
C THR A 37 -8.57 -26.39 0.14
N LEU A 38 -9.04 -27.54 -0.35
CA LEU A 38 -8.21 -28.48 -1.12
C LEU A 38 -7.72 -27.87 -2.45
N ILE A 39 -8.60 -27.18 -3.19
CA ILE A 39 -8.21 -26.48 -4.42
C ILE A 39 -7.20 -25.37 -4.11
N THR A 40 -7.38 -24.61 -3.04
CA THR A 40 -6.40 -23.63 -2.59
C THR A 40 -5.05 -24.29 -2.38
N PHE A 41 -4.97 -25.38 -1.60
CA PHE A 41 -3.68 -26.05 -1.33
C PHE A 41 -3.00 -26.58 -2.60
N ILE A 42 -3.78 -26.98 -3.61
CA ILE A 42 -3.25 -27.46 -4.89
C ILE A 42 -2.75 -26.27 -5.74
N LEU A 43 -3.59 -25.25 -5.92
CA LEU A 43 -3.29 -24.10 -6.79
C LEU A 43 -2.32 -23.10 -6.16
N THR A 44 -2.07 -23.19 -4.86
CA THR A 44 -1.07 -22.40 -4.14
C THR A 44 0.13 -23.23 -3.70
N TYR A 45 0.31 -24.44 -4.24
CA TYR A 45 1.49 -25.24 -3.97
C TYR A 45 2.78 -24.44 -4.29
N PRO A 46 3.81 -24.45 -3.41
CA PRO A 46 3.99 -25.28 -2.21
C PRO A 46 3.64 -24.61 -0.87
N VAL A 47 2.92 -23.49 -0.86
CA VAL A 47 2.78 -22.57 0.31
C VAL A 47 2.43 -23.29 1.62
N VAL A 48 1.33 -24.04 1.68
CA VAL A 48 0.89 -24.69 2.92
C VAL A 48 1.89 -25.74 3.43
N PHE A 49 2.64 -26.38 2.54
CA PHE A 49 3.60 -27.43 2.88
C PHE A 49 4.94 -26.88 3.38
N LYS A 50 5.22 -25.60 3.09
CA LYS A 50 6.45 -24.91 3.49
C LYS A 50 6.23 -23.76 4.48
N ILE A 51 5.00 -23.64 5.00
CA ILE A 51 4.53 -22.53 5.85
C ILE A 51 5.42 -22.24 7.07
N ARG A 52 6.15 -23.23 7.59
CA ARG A 52 7.00 -23.06 8.77
C ARG A 52 8.20 -22.14 8.52
N ASN A 53 8.78 -22.20 7.31
CA ASN A 53 10.06 -21.53 7.02
C ASN A 53 9.98 -20.61 5.79
N TYR A 54 8.81 -20.47 5.17
CA TYR A 54 8.62 -19.71 3.94
C TYR A 54 7.29 -18.97 3.95
N ILE A 55 7.26 -17.83 3.28
CA ILE A 55 6.04 -17.06 2.99
C ILE A 55 5.75 -17.05 1.48
N PRO A 56 4.48 -16.91 1.06
CA PRO A 56 4.16 -16.58 -0.33
C PRO A 56 4.64 -15.16 -0.66
N GLY A 57 5.22 -14.99 -1.86
CA GLY A 57 5.69 -13.69 -2.31
C GLY A 57 7.09 -13.31 -1.81
N SER A 58 7.45 -12.04 -2.02
CA SER A 58 8.75 -11.44 -1.66
C SER A 58 8.60 -9.92 -1.49
N GLY A 59 9.68 -9.20 -1.15
CA GLY A 59 9.67 -7.73 -1.07
C GLY A 59 8.58 -7.21 -0.13
N ASP A 60 7.60 -6.46 -0.67
CA ASP A 60 6.47 -5.88 0.08
C ASP A 60 5.71 -6.88 0.99
N ALA A 61 5.76 -8.19 0.71
CA ALA A 61 5.19 -9.20 1.61
C ALA A 61 5.79 -9.12 3.02
N PHE A 62 7.10 -8.91 3.14
CA PHE A 62 7.81 -8.73 4.41
C PHE A 62 7.43 -7.42 5.11
N GLN A 63 7.27 -6.34 4.34
CA GLN A 63 6.76 -5.07 4.85
C GLN A 63 5.35 -5.22 5.45
N TRP A 64 4.48 -6.01 4.81
CA TRP A 64 3.14 -6.30 5.35
C TRP A 64 3.19 -7.12 6.63
N ILE A 65 4.10 -8.09 6.75
CA ILE A 65 4.29 -8.84 8.00
C ILE A 65 4.69 -7.90 9.14
N ARG A 66 5.60 -6.95 8.87
CA ARG A 66 5.95 -5.89 9.82
C ARG A 66 4.74 -5.02 10.19
N ILE A 67 3.90 -4.61 9.23
CA ILE A 67 2.68 -3.83 9.51
C ILE A 67 1.74 -4.60 10.46
N LEU A 68 1.57 -5.91 10.24
CA LEU A 68 0.74 -6.76 11.09
C LEU A 68 1.31 -6.91 12.51
N TRP A 69 2.65 -6.94 12.65
CA TRP A 69 3.35 -6.97 13.94
C TRP A 69 3.35 -5.61 14.65
N TYR A 70 3.48 -4.52 13.90
CA TYR A 70 3.62 -3.16 14.43
C TYR A 70 2.36 -2.69 15.18
N THR A 71 1.17 -3.01 14.68
CA THR A 71 -0.10 -2.57 15.28
C THR A 71 -0.23 -2.91 16.78
N PRO A 72 -0.05 -4.16 17.22
CA PRO A 72 -0.07 -4.45 18.66
C PRO A 72 1.10 -3.80 19.41
N VAL A 73 2.29 -3.68 18.81
CA VAL A 73 3.43 -2.98 19.44
C VAL A 73 3.05 -1.53 19.77
N ALA A 74 2.45 -0.82 18.83
CA ALA A 74 1.99 0.56 18.99
C ALA A 74 0.85 0.71 20.01
N ILE A 75 -0.04 -0.28 20.12
CA ILE A 75 -1.14 -0.28 21.12
C ILE A 75 -0.61 -0.49 22.53
N PHE A 76 0.31 -1.44 22.72
CA PHE A 76 0.73 -1.89 24.04
C PHE A 76 2.02 -1.24 24.54
N ASN A 77 2.77 -0.54 23.68
CA ASN A 77 4.01 0.16 24.02
C ASN A 77 3.99 1.63 23.59
N PRO A 78 3.04 2.46 24.10
CA PRO A 78 2.89 3.86 23.69
C PRO A 78 4.09 4.75 24.03
N ASN A 79 4.96 4.30 24.96
CA ASN A 79 6.20 4.99 25.30
C ASN A 79 7.31 4.76 24.24
N LEU A 80 7.17 3.71 23.42
CA LEU A 80 8.13 3.36 22.39
C LEU A 80 7.70 3.91 21.03
N THR A 81 6.41 3.78 20.69
CA THR A 81 5.85 4.24 19.42
C THR A 81 4.34 4.44 19.51
N THR A 82 3.68 5.02 18.51
CA THR A 82 2.23 5.26 18.54
C THR A 82 1.50 4.75 17.30
N LEU A 83 0.18 4.62 17.38
CA LEU A 83 -0.63 4.15 16.25
C LEU A 83 -0.63 5.12 15.06
N THR A 84 -0.45 6.42 15.34
CA THR A 84 -0.50 7.49 14.33
C THR A 84 0.89 7.99 13.94
N HIS A 85 1.95 7.56 14.64
CA HIS A 85 3.33 7.93 14.34
C HIS A 85 4.28 6.78 14.68
N ASP A 86 5.00 6.29 13.67
CA ASP A 86 5.92 5.17 13.74
C ASP A 86 7.35 5.66 13.99
N TYR A 87 7.78 5.56 15.25
CA TYR A 87 9.13 5.93 15.70
C TYR A 87 10.14 4.78 15.55
N LEU A 88 9.70 3.60 15.08
CA LEU A 88 10.58 2.45 14.92
C LEU A 88 11.29 2.44 13.56
N ILE A 89 10.81 3.18 12.57
CA ILE A 89 11.49 3.40 11.28
C ILE A 89 11.76 4.89 11.11
N PHE A 90 12.68 5.27 10.20
CA PHE A 90 13.07 6.67 10.03
C PHE A 90 13.53 7.31 11.36
N TYR A 91 14.19 6.52 12.22
CA TYR A 91 14.73 7.02 13.48
C TYR A 91 15.74 8.16 13.20
N PRO A 92 15.75 9.25 13.98
CA PRO A 92 15.06 9.46 15.27
C PRO A 92 13.65 10.06 15.18
N ASP A 93 13.29 10.66 14.04
CA ASP A 93 12.10 11.50 13.94
C ASP A 93 10.82 10.69 13.69
N GLY A 94 10.95 9.51 13.09
CA GLY A 94 9.82 8.66 12.73
C GLY A 94 9.00 9.21 11.56
N ILE A 95 7.91 8.52 11.23
CA ILE A 95 6.95 9.00 10.22
C ILE A 95 5.51 8.90 10.70
N PRO A 96 4.60 9.79 10.24
CA PRO A 96 3.18 9.59 10.39
C PRO A 96 2.76 8.22 9.82
N ALA A 97 1.96 7.49 10.58
CA ALA A 97 1.52 6.15 10.22
C ALA A 97 0.00 6.08 10.17
N SER A 98 -0.53 5.40 9.14
CA SER A 98 -1.96 5.08 9.12
C SER A 98 -2.24 3.95 10.11
N PRO A 99 -3.07 4.14 11.14
CA PRO A 99 -3.25 3.16 12.21
C PRO A 99 -3.82 1.84 11.73
N PHE A 100 -4.64 1.89 10.67
CA PHE A 100 -5.44 0.76 10.19
C PHE A 100 -5.35 0.57 8.67
N GLN A 101 -4.19 0.13 8.18
CA GLN A 101 -4.00 -0.17 6.75
C GLN A 101 -4.80 -1.40 6.29
N SER A 102 -4.97 -2.38 7.18
CA SER A 102 -5.79 -3.58 6.97
C SER A 102 -6.35 -4.04 8.32
N ALA A 103 -7.22 -3.21 8.90
CA ALA A 103 -7.78 -3.40 10.25
C ALA A 103 -8.25 -4.83 10.52
N PHE A 104 -8.93 -5.47 9.56
CA PHE A 104 -9.43 -6.83 9.72
C PHE A 104 -8.28 -7.81 9.93
N ASN A 105 -7.27 -7.75 9.08
CA ASN A 105 -6.10 -8.62 9.15
C ASN A 105 -5.19 -8.28 10.34
N GLN A 106 -5.06 -7.01 10.72
CA GLN A 106 -4.31 -6.59 11.91
C GLN A 106 -4.94 -7.13 13.19
N ILE A 107 -6.27 -7.04 13.33
CA ILE A 107 -6.99 -7.60 14.49
C ILE A 107 -6.82 -9.12 14.55
N LEU A 108 -7.02 -9.82 13.43
CA LEU A 108 -6.88 -11.27 13.40
C LEU A 108 -5.43 -11.70 13.62
N SER A 109 -4.47 -10.95 13.09
CA SER A 109 -3.05 -11.16 13.33
C SER A 109 -2.69 -11.06 14.80
N TYR A 110 -3.19 -10.02 15.49
CA TYR A 110 -2.99 -9.88 16.93
C TYR A 110 -3.53 -11.08 17.72
N VAL A 111 -4.73 -11.57 17.38
CA VAL A 111 -5.31 -12.74 18.06
C VAL A 111 -4.47 -14.00 17.83
N LEU A 112 -4.02 -14.24 16.60
CA LEU A 112 -3.30 -15.46 16.21
C LEU A 112 -1.81 -15.45 16.57
N SER A 113 -1.16 -14.28 16.59
CA SER A 113 0.27 -14.14 16.90
C SER A 113 0.62 -14.48 18.35
N ASN A 114 -0.36 -14.59 19.24
CA ASN A 114 -0.16 -15.09 20.61
C ASN A 114 0.14 -16.60 20.66
N ILE A 115 -0.16 -17.35 19.59
CA ILE A 115 -0.03 -18.81 19.54
C ILE A 115 0.79 -19.31 18.35
N MET A 116 1.13 -18.45 17.40
CA MET A 116 1.85 -18.78 16.16
C MET A 116 2.82 -17.66 15.80
N GLU A 117 3.90 -18.00 15.10
CA GLU A 117 4.85 -17.03 14.54
C GLU A 117 4.16 -16.13 13.50
N ILE A 118 4.58 -14.87 13.41
CA ILE A 118 3.86 -13.85 12.63
C ILE A 118 3.81 -14.16 11.12
N HIS A 119 4.85 -14.78 10.55
CA HIS A 119 4.85 -15.18 9.14
C HIS A 119 3.91 -16.34 8.84
N VAL A 120 3.71 -17.25 9.81
CA VAL A 120 2.71 -18.31 9.72
C VAL A 120 1.31 -17.70 9.73
N VAL A 121 1.07 -16.74 10.62
CA VAL A 121 -0.19 -15.99 10.69
C VAL A 121 -0.48 -15.27 9.37
N TYR A 122 0.50 -14.54 8.82
CA TYR A 122 0.40 -13.91 7.50
C TYR A 122 -0.02 -14.91 6.42
N THR A 123 0.64 -16.06 6.37
CA THR A 123 0.35 -17.10 5.37
C THR A 123 -1.05 -17.71 5.54
N ILE A 124 -1.52 -17.87 6.79
CA ILE A 124 -2.89 -18.31 7.04
C ILE A 124 -3.89 -17.28 6.52
N LEU A 125 -3.72 -16.00 6.84
CA LEU A 125 -4.60 -14.93 6.36
C LEU A 125 -4.60 -14.85 4.84
N TRP A 126 -3.43 -15.00 4.23
CA TRP A 126 -3.25 -15.10 2.78
C TRP A 126 -4.08 -16.25 2.18
N LEU A 127 -4.03 -17.45 2.77
CA LEU A 127 -4.84 -18.59 2.31
C LEU A 127 -6.34 -18.37 2.49
N LEU A 128 -6.75 -17.66 3.56
CA LEU A 128 -8.14 -17.34 3.84
C LEU A 128 -8.75 -16.45 2.76
N SER A 129 -7.97 -15.56 2.14
CA SER A 129 -8.48 -14.69 1.07
C SER A 129 -8.98 -15.48 -0.13
N PHE A 130 -8.25 -16.54 -0.53
CA PHE A 130 -8.66 -17.47 -1.59
C PHE A 130 -9.90 -18.27 -1.19
N ILE A 131 -9.89 -18.87 0.01
CA ILE A 131 -10.97 -19.77 0.45
C ILE A 131 -12.29 -19.01 0.60
N PHE A 132 -12.27 -17.88 1.32
CA PHE A 132 -13.48 -17.11 1.56
C PHE A 132 -13.88 -16.23 0.37
N GLY A 133 -12.94 -15.79 -0.47
CA GLY A 133 -13.25 -15.18 -1.76
C GLY A 133 -14.00 -16.15 -2.69
N ALA A 134 -13.57 -17.42 -2.75
CA ALA A 134 -14.24 -18.44 -3.56
C ALA A 134 -15.62 -18.79 -2.98
N TYR A 135 -15.69 -18.94 -1.67
CA TYR A 135 -16.93 -19.28 -0.97
C TYR A 135 -17.97 -18.15 -1.03
N GLY A 136 -17.57 -16.90 -0.84
CA GLY A 136 -18.47 -15.75 -0.99
C GLY A 136 -19.04 -15.66 -2.40
N THR A 137 -18.20 -15.89 -3.41
CA THR A 137 -18.62 -15.88 -4.82
C THR A 137 -19.56 -17.04 -5.13
N TYR A 138 -19.31 -18.23 -4.58
CA TYR A 138 -20.23 -19.35 -4.62
C TYR A 138 -21.61 -18.96 -4.10
N LEU A 139 -21.69 -18.33 -2.93
CA LEU A 139 -22.96 -17.91 -2.34
C LEU A 139 -23.68 -16.85 -3.20
N LEU A 140 -22.93 -15.88 -3.73
CA LEU A 140 -23.43 -14.86 -4.66
C LEU A 140 -24.06 -15.49 -5.90
N VAL A 141 -23.31 -16.33 -6.60
CA VAL A 141 -23.78 -16.93 -7.86
C VAL A 141 -24.87 -17.98 -7.60
N ARG A 142 -24.83 -18.68 -6.45
CA ARG A 142 -25.87 -19.62 -6.04
C ARG A 142 -27.19 -18.91 -5.83
N TYR A 143 -27.16 -17.73 -5.20
CA TYR A 143 -28.33 -16.87 -5.02
C TYR A 143 -28.90 -16.34 -6.35
N LEU A 144 -28.02 -16.02 -7.30
CA LEU A 144 -28.38 -15.41 -8.58
C LEU A 144 -28.87 -16.41 -9.65
N THR A 145 -28.29 -17.61 -9.69
CA THR A 145 -28.52 -18.61 -10.74
C THR A 145 -29.38 -19.78 -10.28
N GLY A 146 -29.33 -20.10 -8.98
CA GLY A 146 -29.96 -21.32 -8.46
C GLY A 146 -29.28 -22.62 -8.92
N ASP A 147 -28.07 -22.57 -9.50
CA ASP A 147 -27.32 -23.74 -9.94
C ASP A 147 -26.07 -23.96 -9.07
N ARG A 148 -25.86 -25.18 -8.56
CA ARG A 148 -24.78 -25.46 -7.60
C ARG A 148 -23.43 -25.55 -8.28
N THR A 149 -23.38 -26.19 -9.44
CA THR A 149 -22.14 -26.48 -10.14
C THR A 149 -21.55 -25.23 -10.76
N SER A 150 -22.35 -24.42 -11.46
CA SER A 150 -21.87 -23.16 -12.04
C SER A 150 -21.43 -22.16 -10.98
N SER A 151 -22.08 -22.17 -9.82
CA SER A 151 -21.67 -21.34 -8.68
C SER A 151 -20.33 -21.76 -8.09
N PHE A 152 -20.05 -23.07 -8.07
CA PHE A 152 -18.76 -23.58 -7.62
C PHE A 152 -17.64 -23.16 -8.58
N ILE A 153 -17.87 -23.28 -9.89
CA ILE A 153 -16.92 -22.84 -10.91
C ILE A 153 -16.70 -21.32 -10.84
N ALA A 154 -17.74 -20.53 -10.60
CA ALA A 154 -17.61 -19.08 -10.44
C ALA A 154 -16.74 -18.67 -9.24
N GLY A 155 -16.82 -19.42 -8.14
CA GLY A 155 -15.90 -19.20 -7.01
C GLY A 155 -14.44 -19.46 -7.37
N ILE A 156 -14.17 -20.47 -8.19
CA ILE A 156 -12.82 -20.70 -8.72
C ILE A 156 -12.36 -19.50 -9.56
N VAL A 157 -13.22 -19.01 -10.47
CA VAL A 157 -12.87 -17.91 -11.38
C VAL A 157 -12.48 -16.63 -10.64
N PHE A 158 -13.21 -16.23 -9.60
CA PHE A 158 -12.88 -15.01 -8.88
C PHE A 158 -11.63 -15.17 -8.01
N ALA A 159 -11.62 -16.21 -7.17
CA ALA A 159 -10.59 -16.37 -6.14
C ALA A 159 -9.23 -16.79 -6.69
N PHE A 160 -9.18 -17.49 -7.81
CA PHE A 160 -7.92 -17.94 -8.43
C PHE A 160 -7.64 -17.18 -9.72
N SER A 161 -8.25 -16.00 -9.91
CA SER A 161 -7.97 -15.16 -11.07
C SER A 161 -6.47 -14.79 -11.13
N PRO A 162 -5.89 -14.67 -12.34
CA PRO A 162 -4.50 -14.25 -12.49
C PRO A 162 -4.20 -12.91 -11.81
N TYR A 163 -5.17 -11.99 -11.82
CA TYR A 163 -5.14 -10.74 -11.05
C TYR A 163 -4.86 -10.97 -9.56
N HIS A 164 -5.59 -11.91 -8.93
CA HIS A 164 -5.43 -12.18 -7.51
C HIS A 164 -4.06 -12.81 -7.22
N PHE A 165 -3.62 -13.77 -8.04
CA PHE A 165 -2.30 -14.40 -7.87
C PHE A 165 -1.15 -13.39 -7.90
N VAL A 166 -1.10 -12.48 -8.87
CA VAL A 166 0.02 -11.51 -8.94
C VAL A 166 0.04 -10.51 -7.78
N HIS A 167 -1.13 -10.12 -7.27
CA HIS A 167 -1.21 -9.23 -6.10
C HIS A 167 -0.85 -9.97 -4.81
N SER A 168 -1.18 -11.27 -4.75
CA SER A 168 -0.87 -12.15 -3.63
C SER A 168 0.63 -12.32 -3.35
N LEU A 169 1.51 -11.96 -4.28
CA LEU A 169 2.97 -12.10 -4.13
C LEU A 169 3.68 -10.91 -3.46
N GLY A 170 2.94 -9.89 -3.02
CA GLY A 170 3.56 -8.74 -2.31
C GLY A 170 2.57 -7.71 -1.78
N HIS A 171 1.39 -7.59 -2.39
CA HIS A 171 0.39 -6.58 -2.03
C HIS A 171 -0.71 -7.18 -1.16
N PHE A 172 -0.42 -7.44 0.10
CA PHE A 172 -1.33 -8.16 1.00
C PHE A 172 -2.70 -7.48 1.17
N GLY A 173 -2.76 -6.14 1.24
CA GLY A 173 -4.04 -5.40 1.19
C GLY A 173 -4.89 -5.78 -0.02
N ALA A 174 -4.30 -5.71 -1.23
CA ALA A 174 -4.97 -6.11 -2.47
C ALA A 174 -5.24 -7.62 -2.58
N THR A 175 -4.61 -8.45 -1.75
CA THR A 175 -4.85 -9.89 -1.65
C THR A 175 -6.13 -10.19 -0.86
N SER A 176 -6.56 -9.30 0.03
CA SER A 176 -7.68 -9.51 0.94
C SER A 176 -9.05 -9.27 0.25
N ILE A 177 -9.37 -10.10 -0.74
CA ILE A 177 -10.57 -10.00 -1.58
C ILE A 177 -11.82 -10.65 -0.96
N GLU A 178 -11.68 -11.35 0.16
CA GLU A 178 -12.67 -12.31 0.67
C GLU A 178 -14.04 -11.70 0.94
N TRP A 179 -14.11 -10.44 1.36
CA TRP A 179 -15.37 -9.78 1.72
C TRP A 179 -16.11 -9.15 0.53
N ILE A 180 -15.43 -8.89 -0.58
CA ILE A 180 -16.01 -8.30 -1.81
C ILE A 180 -17.25 -9.07 -2.27
N PRO A 181 -17.21 -10.41 -2.46
CA PRO A 181 -18.37 -11.14 -2.95
C PRO A 181 -19.51 -11.24 -1.93
N PHE A 182 -19.24 -11.21 -0.62
CA PHE A 182 -20.29 -11.15 0.39
C PHE A 182 -20.99 -9.79 0.40
N CYS A 183 -20.23 -8.70 0.24
CA CYS A 183 -20.79 -7.36 0.07
C CYS A 183 -21.68 -7.33 -1.17
N ALA A 184 -21.18 -7.80 -2.32
CA ALA A 184 -21.96 -7.93 -3.54
C ALA A 184 -23.23 -8.79 -3.36
N LEU A 185 -23.16 -9.92 -2.65
CA LEU A 185 -24.33 -10.75 -2.35
C LEU A 185 -25.43 -9.98 -1.61
N TYR A 186 -25.07 -9.25 -0.57
CA TYR A 186 -26.05 -8.48 0.21
C TYR A 186 -26.54 -7.23 -0.53
N LEU A 187 -25.71 -6.61 -1.37
CA LEU A 187 -26.15 -5.57 -2.31
C LEU A 187 -27.16 -6.12 -3.32
N MET A 188 -26.94 -7.32 -3.86
CA MET A 188 -27.90 -7.97 -4.76
C MET A 188 -29.20 -8.38 -4.05
N LYS A 189 -29.13 -8.82 -2.79
CA LYS A 189 -30.32 -9.05 -1.95
C LYS A 189 -31.06 -7.74 -1.65
N MET A 190 -30.34 -6.67 -1.33
CA MET A 190 -30.91 -5.34 -1.14
C MET A 190 -31.55 -4.82 -2.43
N PHE A 191 -30.96 -5.07 -3.59
CA PHE A 191 -31.52 -4.72 -4.90
C PHE A 191 -32.79 -5.52 -5.23
N LYS A 192 -32.81 -6.82 -4.94
CA LYS A 192 -33.93 -7.72 -5.31
C LYS A 192 -35.08 -7.72 -4.30
N GLU A 193 -34.76 -7.77 -3.01
CA GLU A 193 -35.72 -7.97 -1.91
C GLU A 193 -35.95 -6.69 -1.09
N GLY A 194 -35.01 -5.74 -1.11
CA GLY A 194 -35.03 -4.57 -0.25
C GLY A 194 -34.87 -4.92 1.24
N GLY A 195 -35.42 -4.08 2.11
CA GLY A 195 -35.50 -4.29 3.55
C GLY A 195 -34.29 -3.80 4.36
N VAL A 196 -34.55 -3.48 5.63
CA VAL A 196 -33.55 -2.96 6.59
C VAL A 196 -32.42 -3.98 6.80
N ARG A 197 -32.77 -5.26 6.97
CA ARG A 197 -31.81 -6.35 7.21
C ARG A 197 -30.75 -6.45 6.11
N ASN A 198 -31.17 -6.44 4.84
CA ASN A 198 -30.24 -6.57 3.72
C ASN A 198 -29.36 -5.32 3.58
N SER A 199 -29.93 -4.14 3.81
CA SER A 199 -29.20 -2.86 3.80
C SER A 199 -28.14 -2.79 4.92
N PHE A 200 -28.50 -3.25 6.11
CA PHE A 200 -27.61 -3.34 7.26
C PHE A 200 -26.44 -4.29 6.99
N PHE A 201 -26.70 -5.53 6.55
CA PHE A 201 -25.63 -6.48 6.26
C PHE A 201 -24.78 -6.06 5.05
N ALA A 202 -25.36 -5.42 4.04
CA ALA A 202 -24.58 -4.82 2.95
C ALA A 202 -23.59 -3.79 3.51
N GLY A 203 -24.02 -2.95 4.46
CA GLY A 203 -23.15 -1.99 5.15
C GLY A 203 -22.06 -2.67 5.98
N ILE A 204 -22.40 -3.74 6.73
CA ILE A 204 -21.40 -4.51 7.50
C ILE A 204 -20.33 -5.13 6.59
N PHE A 205 -20.72 -5.78 5.50
CA PHE A 205 -19.73 -6.34 4.56
C PHE A 205 -18.95 -5.26 3.81
N PHE A 206 -19.54 -4.08 3.59
CA PHE A 206 -18.81 -2.94 3.04
C PHE A 206 -17.75 -2.41 4.02
N ILE A 207 -18.06 -2.36 5.32
CA ILE A 207 -17.07 -2.06 6.38
C ILE A 207 -15.97 -3.11 6.37
N LEU A 208 -16.29 -4.40 6.26
CA LEU A 208 -15.27 -5.46 6.20
C LEU A 208 -14.37 -5.35 4.97
N VAL A 209 -14.92 -4.95 3.81
CA VAL A 209 -14.11 -4.59 2.63
C VAL A 209 -13.16 -3.44 2.96
N ALA A 210 -13.66 -2.37 3.57
CA ALA A 210 -12.84 -1.21 3.96
C ALA A 210 -11.77 -1.54 5.01
N MET A 211 -12.08 -2.44 5.95
CA MET A 211 -11.13 -2.95 6.94
C MET A 211 -10.07 -3.85 6.32
N SER A 212 -10.26 -4.35 5.09
CA SER A 212 -9.31 -5.22 4.41
C SER A 212 -8.36 -4.41 3.56
N ASP A 213 -8.91 -3.50 2.74
CA ASP A 213 -8.15 -2.57 1.92
C ASP A 213 -8.98 -1.31 1.60
N LEU A 214 -8.41 -0.13 1.86
CA LEU A 214 -9.08 1.15 1.65
C LEU A 214 -9.31 1.48 0.17
N GLN A 215 -8.50 0.96 -0.76
CA GLN A 215 -8.75 1.11 -2.19
C GLN A 215 -9.97 0.30 -2.61
N TYR A 216 -10.11 -0.93 -2.10
CA TYR A 216 -11.28 -1.77 -2.38
C TYR A 216 -12.58 -1.19 -1.81
N MET A 217 -12.53 -0.43 -0.71
CA MET A 217 -13.66 0.38 -0.26
C MET A 217 -14.13 1.37 -1.35
N VAL A 218 -13.19 2.11 -1.95
CA VAL A 218 -13.50 3.08 -3.01
C VAL A 218 -14.09 2.36 -4.22
N PHE A 219 -13.51 1.24 -4.63
CA PHE A 219 -13.97 0.48 -5.80
C PHE A 219 -15.38 -0.07 -5.58
N MET A 220 -15.63 -0.64 -4.40
CA MET A 220 -16.97 -1.08 -4.01
C MET A 220 -17.95 0.09 -3.86
N GLY A 221 -17.49 1.27 -3.44
CA GLY A 221 -18.31 2.48 -3.37
C GLY A 221 -18.82 2.89 -4.76
N ILE A 222 -17.95 2.87 -5.76
CA ILE A 222 -18.33 3.10 -7.17
C ILE A 222 -19.27 1.99 -7.67
N PHE A 223 -19.08 0.74 -7.26
CA PHE A 223 -19.99 -0.35 -7.60
C PHE A 223 -21.40 -0.14 -7.01
N VAL A 224 -21.48 0.32 -5.76
CA VAL A 224 -22.75 0.68 -5.10
C VAL A 224 -23.42 1.85 -5.82
N MET A 225 -22.65 2.88 -6.21
CA MET A 225 -23.17 4.01 -6.99
C MET A 225 -23.72 3.55 -8.34
N LEU A 226 -23.00 2.66 -9.04
CA LEU A 226 -23.45 2.06 -10.28
C LEU A 226 -24.75 1.26 -10.09
N LEU A 227 -24.85 0.46 -9.02
CA LEU A 227 -26.05 -0.31 -8.69
C LEU A 227 -27.24 0.61 -8.37
N PHE A 228 -27.02 1.70 -7.62
CA PHE A 228 -28.03 2.71 -7.32
C PHE A 228 -28.58 3.37 -8.58
N VAL A 229 -27.71 3.84 -9.47
CA VAL A 229 -28.10 4.44 -10.75
C VAL A 229 -28.81 3.41 -11.64
N TYR A 230 -28.31 2.18 -11.70
CA TYR A 230 -28.92 1.11 -12.46
C TYR A 230 -30.32 0.76 -11.94
N GLU A 231 -30.51 0.74 -10.62
CA GLU A 231 -31.81 0.49 -10.01
C GLU A 231 -32.83 1.58 -10.36
N ILE A 232 -32.43 2.85 -10.31
CA ILE A 232 -33.24 3.97 -10.78
C ILE A 232 -33.59 3.79 -12.26
N TYR A 233 -32.62 3.46 -13.11
CA TYR A 233 -32.85 3.22 -14.53
C TYR A 233 -33.85 2.08 -14.80
N VAL A 234 -33.69 0.93 -14.13
CA VAL A 234 -34.62 -0.20 -14.26
C VAL A 234 -36.02 0.20 -13.80
N PHE A 235 -36.13 0.95 -12.71
CA PHE A 235 -37.39 1.47 -12.21
C PHE A 235 -38.08 2.38 -13.25
N LEU A 236 -37.39 3.43 -13.73
CA LEU A 236 -37.92 4.37 -14.72
C LEU A 236 -38.34 3.69 -16.03
N ARG A 237 -37.59 2.68 -16.48
CA ARG A 237 -37.91 1.93 -17.70
C ARG A 237 -39.14 1.02 -17.54
N THR A 238 -39.36 0.49 -16.33
CA THR A 238 -40.51 -0.36 -16.05
C THR A 238 -41.80 0.47 -15.97
N GLU A 239 -41.72 1.68 -15.41
CA GLU A 239 -42.85 2.62 -15.30
C GLU A 239 -43.27 3.20 -16.66
N ASN A 240 -42.33 3.53 -17.55
CA ASN A 240 -42.63 4.01 -18.91
C ASN A 240 -43.40 3.00 -19.80
N ARG A 241 -43.43 1.70 -19.44
CA ARG A 241 -44.26 0.70 -20.13
C ARG A 241 -45.71 0.65 -19.63
N GLY A 242 -46.02 1.30 -18.51
CA GLY A 242 -47.36 1.37 -17.90
C GLY A 242 -47.91 2.80 -17.88
N TYR A 243 -48.05 3.43 -19.04
CA TYR A 243 -48.30 4.87 -19.21
C TYR A 243 -49.70 5.39 -18.77
N LYS A 244 -50.49 4.69 -17.93
CA LYS A 244 -51.86 5.16 -17.63
C LYS A 244 -52.40 5.10 -16.19
N GLU A 245 -51.66 4.61 -15.19
CA GLU A 245 -52.18 4.68 -13.80
C GLU A 245 -51.16 5.15 -12.75
N LYS A 246 -51.50 6.32 -12.18
CA LYS A 246 -51.12 6.88 -10.86
C LYS A 246 -49.73 7.52 -10.69
N ASN A 247 -49.72 8.84 -10.93
CA ASN A 247 -48.82 9.88 -10.39
C ASN A 247 -48.59 9.90 -8.85
N ARG A 248 -49.07 8.90 -8.09
CA ARG A 248 -48.86 8.75 -6.63
C ARG A 248 -47.87 7.64 -6.25
N GLY A 249 -47.41 6.80 -7.18
CA GLY A 249 -46.54 5.65 -6.90
C GLY A 249 -45.03 5.91 -6.97
N TYR A 250 -44.57 6.76 -7.90
CA TYR A 250 -43.13 6.91 -8.17
C TYR A 250 -42.33 7.49 -6.99
N LYS A 251 -42.90 8.49 -6.28
CA LYS A 251 -42.25 9.08 -5.10
C LYS A 251 -42.06 8.05 -3.99
N GLU A 252 -43.01 7.16 -3.78
CA GLU A 252 -42.91 6.14 -2.73
C GLU A 252 -41.88 5.06 -3.06
N ILE A 253 -41.72 4.71 -4.34
CA ILE A 253 -40.69 3.75 -4.76
C ILE A 253 -39.30 4.40 -4.71
N LEU A 254 -39.14 5.62 -5.21
CA LEU A 254 -37.89 6.38 -5.07
C LEU A 254 -37.52 6.59 -3.60
N LYS A 255 -38.49 6.88 -2.73
CA LYS A 255 -38.28 6.93 -1.27
C LYS A 255 -37.80 5.59 -0.73
N LYS A 256 -38.38 4.46 -1.15
CA LYS A 256 -37.93 3.12 -0.72
C LYS A 256 -36.50 2.82 -1.19
N ILE A 257 -36.16 3.17 -2.43
CA ILE A 257 -34.81 3.04 -2.97
C ILE A 257 -33.88 3.91 -2.12
N PHE A 258 -34.16 5.21 -1.98
CA PHE A 258 -33.31 6.11 -1.19
C PHE A 258 -33.16 5.65 0.26
N TYR A 259 -34.24 5.20 0.90
CA TYR A 259 -34.23 4.73 2.29
C TYR A 259 -33.28 3.54 2.52
N LYS A 260 -33.28 2.54 1.63
CA LYS A 260 -32.37 1.39 1.79
C LYS A 260 -30.91 1.77 1.56
N TYR A 261 -30.60 2.63 0.57
CA TYR A 261 -29.23 3.13 0.38
C TYR A 261 -28.80 4.10 1.48
N ALA A 262 -29.73 4.84 2.09
CA ALA A 262 -29.47 5.68 3.26
C ALA A 262 -29.13 4.84 4.50
N ILE A 263 -29.84 3.73 4.75
CA ILE A 263 -29.48 2.79 5.82
C ILE A 263 -28.09 2.19 5.57
N PHE A 264 -27.85 1.70 4.34
CA PHE A 264 -26.54 1.19 3.95
C PHE A 264 -25.44 2.24 4.18
N GLY A 265 -25.67 3.47 3.70
CA GLY A 265 -24.74 4.58 3.81
C GLY A 265 -24.47 4.96 5.26
N PHE A 266 -25.51 5.03 6.10
CA PHE A 266 -25.38 5.33 7.52
C PHE A 266 -24.56 4.27 8.28
N VAL A 267 -24.86 2.99 8.08
CA VAL A 267 -24.10 1.89 8.69
C VAL A 267 -22.65 1.94 8.24
N SER A 268 -22.41 2.06 6.92
CA SER A 268 -21.08 2.12 6.34
C SER A 268 -20.27 3.30 6.87
N PHE A 269 -20.87 4.49 6.92
CA PHE A 269 -20.24 5.72 7.39
C PHE A 269 -19.74 5.58 8.83
N ILE A 270 -20.58 5.05 9.74
CA ILE A 270 -20.20 4.85 11.15
C ILE A 270 -18.97 3.94 11.28
N GLY A 271 -18.90 2.87 10.50
CA GLY A 271 -17.77 1.94 10.56
C GLY A 271 -16.51 2.44 9.87
N ILE A 272 -16.63 3.26 8.84
CA ILE A 272 -15.50 3.72 8.01
C ILE A 272 -14.80 4.94 8.59
N ILE A 273 -15.53 5.87 9.22
CA ILE A 273 -14.93 7.12 9.74
C ILE A 273 -13.69 6.83 10.60
N PRO A 274 -13.72 5.95 11.61
CA PRO A 274 -12.55 5.73 12.46
C PRO A 274 -11.36 5.13 11.70
N LEU A 275 -11.61 4.40 10.62
CA LEU A 275 -10.58 3.78 9.77
C LEU A 275 -9.92 4.81 8.85
N THR A 276 -10.66 5.83 8.42
CA THR A 276 -10.20 6.80 7.41
C THR A 276 -9.85 8.18 7.98
N LEU A 277 -10.15 8.46 9.25
CA LEU A 277 -10.03 9.81 9.81
C LEU A 277 -8.64 10.41 9.63
N GLU A 278 -7.58 9.69 10.00
CA GLU A 278 -6.18 10.15 9.84
C GLU A 278 -5.81 10.40 8.38
N ASN A 279 -6.28 9.54 7.47
CA ASN A 279 -6.04 9.70 6.03
C ASN A 279 -6.78 10.92 5.48
N ILE A 280 -7.99 11.21 5.98
CA ILE A 280 -8.75 12.42 5.61
C ILE A 280 -8.02 13.65 6.14
N LEU A 281 -7.61 13.66 7.41
CA LEU A 281 -6.87 14.77 8.02
C LEU A 281 -5.59 15.08 7.23
N THR A 282 -4.82 14.05 6.92
CA THR A 282 -3.61 14.14 6.07
C THR A 282 -3.94 14.66 4.68
N ALA A 283 -4.96 14.11 4.01
CA ALA A 283 -5.31 14.51 2.66
C ALA A 283 -5.82 15.96 2.55
N THR A 284 -6.39 16.51 3.64
CA THR A 284 -6.83 17.90 3.72
C THR A 284 -5.78 18.87 4.27
N SER A 285 -4.62 18.34 4.72
CA SER A 285 -3.52 19.14 5.23
C SER A 285 -2.74 19.84 4.11
N GLY A 286 -1.92 20.84 4.46
CA GLY A 286 -1.02 21.50 3.52
C GLY A 286 0.09 20.59 2.98
N ASP A 287 0.38 19.47 3.65
CA ASP A 287 1.39 18.48 3.27
C ASP A 287 0.73 17.12 2.99
N ASN A 288 -0.08 17.06 1.92
CA ASN A 288 -0.75 15.83 1.52
C ASN A 288 0.24 14.86 0.83
N PHE A 289 1.04 14.16 1.64
CA PHE A 289 1.95 13.11 1.19
C PHE A 289 1.23 11.81 0.73
N LEU A 290 -0.11 11.75 0.82
CA LEU A 290 -0.90 10.68 0.21
C LEU A 290 -1.14 10.95 -1.29
N LYS A 291 -1.00 12.19 -1.75
CA LYS A 291 -1.11 12.52 -3.16
C LYS A 291 0.25 12.37 -3.82
N LEU A 292 0.36 11.37 -4.69
CA LEU A 292 1.57 11.12 -5.47
C LEU A 292 1.49 11.81 -6.83
N SER A 293 2.60 11.79 -7.56
CA SER A 293 2.68 12.40 -8.89
C SER A 293 1.61 11.81 -9.81
N PRO A 294 0.88 12.64 -10.59
CA PRO A 294 -0.08 12.13 -11.59
C PRO A 294 0.54 11.15 -12.59
N SER A 295 1.86 11.22 -12.80
CA SER A 295 2.60 10.28 -13.64
C SER A 295 2.57 8.84 -13.11
N GLU A 296 2.53 8.63 -11.79
CA GLU A 296 2.38 7.30 -11.20
C GLU A 296 1.01 6.71 -11.52
N THR A 297 -0.04 7.53 -11.52
CA THR A 297 -1.39 7.10 -11.89
C THR A 297 -1.45 6.61 -13.34
N VAL A 298 -0.70 7.23 -14.25
CA VAL A 298 -0.52 6.74 -15.62
C VAL A 298 0.28 5.43 -15.60
N MET A 299 1.44 5.42 -14.93
CA MET A 299 2.37 4.28 -14.88
C MET A 299 1.73 2.97 -14.40
N TYR A 300 0.86 3.03 -13.38
CA TYR A 300 0.19 1.87 -12.78
C TYR A 300 -1.23 1.63 -13.32
N SER A 301 -1.45 2.00 -14.58
CA SER A 301 -2.66 1.69 -15.34
C SER A 301 -2.53 0.38 -16.09
N ALA A 302 -3.64 -0.33 -16.29
CA ALA A 302 -3.63 -1.54 -17.08
C ALA A 302 -3.38 -1.24 -18.57
N ASP A 303 -2.51 -2.03 -19.20
CA ASP A 303 -2.41 -2.08 -20.66
C ASP A 303 -3.61 -2.79 -21.29
N LEU A 304 -4.12 -2.30 -22.42
CA LEU A 304 -5.25 -2.94 -23.13
C LEU A 304 -4.95 -4.40 -23.49
N LEU A 305 -3.70 -4.73 -23.82
CA LEU A 305 -3.31 -6.08 -24.20
C LEU A 305 -3.40 -7.06 -23.02
N SER A 306 -3.26 -6.58 -21.78
CA SER A 306 -3.28 -7.41 -20.57
C SER A 306 -4.57 -8.20 -20.36
N PHE A 307 -5.70 -7.76 -20.95
CA PHE A 307 -6.99 -8.42 -20.85
C PHE A 307 -7.05 -9.72 -21.65
N PHE A 308 -6.14 -9.90 -22.62
CA PHE A 308 -6.20 -10.97 -23.61
C PHE A 308 -4.96 -11.88 -23.60
N ILE A 309 -3.96 -11.57 -22.78
CA ILE A 309 -2.68 -12.29 -22.74
C ILE A 309 -2.55 -13.04 -21.40
N PRO A 310 -2.25 -14.36 -21.41
CA PRO A 310 -2.03 -15.11 -20.18
C PRO A 310 -0.98 -14.49 -19.24
N SER A 311 -1.18 -14.66 -17.94
CA SER A 311 -0.28 -14.13 -16.92
C SER A 311 1.15 -14.62 -17.08
N VAL A 312 2.10 -13.76 -16.74
CA VAL A 312 3.53 -14.08 -16.62
C VAL A 312 3.81 -15.23 -15.64
N LEU A 313 2.89 -15.50 -14.70
CA LEU A 313 3.01 -16.61 -13.75
C LEU A 313 2.66 -17.99 -14.37
N HIS A 314 2.11 -18.01 -15.59
CA HIS A 314 1.66 -19.25 -16.19
C HIS A 314 2.84 -20.16 -16.60
N PRO A 315 2.94 -21.42 -16.14
CA PRO A 315 4.13 -22.25 -16.35
C PRO A 315 4.41 -22.58 -17.83
N VAL A 316 3.36 -22.67 -18.67
CA VAL A 316 3.51 -22.91 -20.12
C VAL A 316 3.65 -21.61 -20.94
N PHE A 317 2.76 -20.63 -20.72
CA PHE A 317 2.71 -19.42 -21.53
C PHE A 317 3.55 -18.26 -21.01
N GLY A 318 3.95 -18.27 -19.73
CA GLY A 318 4.61 -17.16 -19.05
C GLY A 318 5.86 -16.68 -19.78
N ASN A 319 6.75 -17.58 -20.19
CA ASN A 319 7.97 -17.20 -20.93
C ASN A 319 7.69 -16.44 -22.23
N ILE A 320 6.58 -16.77 -22.92
CA ILE A 320 6.19 -16.09 -24.17
C ILE A 320 5.55 -14.74 -23.85
N THR A 321 4.75 -14.66 -22.79
CA THR A 321 4.03 -13.44 -22.45
C THR A 321 4.91 -12.42 -21.73
N THR A 322 5.94 -12.85 -20.99
CA THR A 322 6.89 -11.98 -20.29
C THR A 322 7.54 -10.95 -21.22
N GLU A 323 7.91 -11.32 -22.45
CA GLU A 323 8.47 -10.36 -23.42
C GLU A 323 7.50 -9.22 -23.74
N ILE A 324 6.20 -9.52 -23.80
CA ILE A 324 5.15 -8.51 -24.04
C ILE A 324 4.92 -7.68 -22.78
N TYR A 325 4.82 -8.33 -21.62
CA TYR A 325 4.64 -7.65 -20.33
C TYR A 325 5.79 -6.70 -19.99
N ASN A 326 7.02 -7.00 -20.40
CA ASN A 326 8.18 -6.13 -20.23
C ASN A 326 8.06 -4.79 -20.99
N ASN A 327 7.18 -4.71 -22.00
CA ASN A 327 6.89 -3.44 -22.66
C ASN A 327 5.92 -2.58 -21.85
N PHE A 328 5.10 -3.18 -20.97
CA PHE A 328 4.08 -2.45 -20.22
C PHE A 328 4.71 -1.52 -19.17
N SER A 329 4.05 -0.41 -18.87
CA SER A 329 4.48 0.53 -17.83
C SER A 329 4.21 -0.01 -16.44
N GLY A 330 4.98 0.39 -15.42
CA GLY A 330 4.71 -0.03 -14.05
C GLY A 330 5.26 -1.42 -13.73
N ASN A 331 4.47 -2.24 -13.01
CA ASN A 331 4.88 -3.58 -12.61
C ASN A 331 3.90 -4.65 -13.10
N THR A 332 4.29 -5.91 -13.00
CA THR A 332 3.49 -7.06 -13.46
C THR A 332 2.17 -7.21 -12.72
N SER A 333 2.13 -6.83 -11.43
CA SER A 333 0.91 -6.93 -10.62
C SER A 333 -0.18 -5.99 -11.13
N GLU A 334 0.18 -4.73 -11.41
CA GLU A 334 -0.75 -3.71 -11.90
C GLU A 334 -1.15 -3.90 -13.38
N ASN A 335 -0.50 -4.82 -14.12
CA ASN A 335 -0.77 -5.11 -15.53
C ASN A 335 -1.36 -6.48 -15.80
N THR A 336 -1.74 -7.29 -14.81
CA THR A 336 -2.31 -8.62 -15.08
C THR A 336 -3.84 -8.61 -14.97
N MET A 337 -4.51 -8.38 -16.11
CA MET A 337 -5.98 -8.29 -16.21
C MET A 337 -6.62 -9.47 -16.97
N PHE A 338 -5.85 -10.52 -17.24
CA PHE A 338 -6.36 -11.68 -17.97
C PHE A 338 -7.39 -12.44 -17.14
N ILE A 339 -8.60 -12.60 -17.69
CA ILE A 339 -9.70 -13.33 -17.05
C ILE A 339 -9.98 -14.71 -17.67
N GLY A 340 -9.20 -15.12 -18.67
CA GLY A 340 -9.40 -16.42 -19.31
C GLY A 340 -10.37 -16.39 -20.50
N TYR A 341 -10.00 -17.06 -21.58
CA TYR A 341 -10.83 -17.17 -22.78
C TYR A 341 -12.12 -17.94 -22.50
N THR A 342 -12.04 -19.00 -21.68
CA THR A 342 -13.20 -19.79 -21.29
C THR A 342 -14.23 -18.94 -20.55
N VAL A 343 -13.78 -18.06 -19.65
CA VAL A 343 -14.63 -17.15 -18.88
C VAL A 343 -15.29 -16.11 -19.79
N ILE A 344 -14.54 -15.54 -20.74
CA ILE A 344 -15.06 -14.58 -21.73
C ILE A 344 -16.15 -15.24 -22.57
N LEU A 345 -15.89 -16.42 -23.15
CA LEU A 345 -16.84 -17.13 -24.01
C LEU A 345 -18.15 -17.47 -23.28
N LEU A 346 -18.06 -17.97 -22.04
CA LEU A 346 -19.23 -18.28 -21.23
C LEU A 346 -19.97 -17.01 -20.77
N SER A 347 -19.26 -15.92 -20.50
CA SER A 347 -19.87 -14.62 -20.19
C SER A 347 -20.67 -14.09 -21.40
N LEU A 348 -20.11 -14.18 -22.61
CA LEU A 348 -20.80 -13.84 -23.85
C LEU A 348 -22.03 -14.73 -24.09
N LEU A 349 -21.92 -16.03 -23.82
CA LEU A 349 -23.06 -16.96 -23.88
C LEU A 349 -24.19 -16.53 -22.93
N ALA A 350 -23.85 -16.12 -21.70
CA ALA A 350 -24.82 -15.60 -20.73
C ALA A 350 -25.54 -14.37 -21.27
N VAL A 351 -24.80 -13.39 -21.79
CA VAL A 351 -25.35 -12.15 -22.36
C VAL A 351 -26.25 -12.45 -23.55
N TYR A 352 -25.84 -13.36 -24.44
CA TYR A 352 -26.61 -13.73 -25.62
C TYR A 352 -27.92 -14.45 -25.26
N ARG A 353 -27.85 -15.47 -24.40
CA ARG A 353 -29.02 -16.29 -24.01
C ARG A 353 -29.97 -15.55 -23.07
N LEU A 354 -29.44 -14.67 -22.21
CA LEU A 354 -30.19 -13.99 -21.16
C LEU A 354 -30.25 -12.47 -21.39
N LYS A 355 -30.27 -12.02 -22.64
CA LYS A 355 -30.28 -10.58 -23.04
C LYS A 355 -31.38 -9.72 -22.38
N GLY A 356 -32.49 -10.34 -21.96
CA GLY A 356 -33.58 -9.68 -21.26
C GLY A 356 -33.44 -9.65 -19.72
N ASN A 357 -32.49 -10.39 -19.16
CA ASN A 357 -32.31 -10.50 -17.72
C ASN A 357 -31.59 -9.26 -17.17
N LYS A 358 -32.28 -8.49 -16.32
CA LYS A 358 -31.72 -7.28 -15.70
C LYS A 358 -30.46 -7.55 -14.87
N TYR A 359 -30.33 -8.71 -14.25
CA TYR A 359 -29.15 -9.04 -13.45
C TYR A 359 -27.93 -9.26 -14.35
N VAL A 360 -28.08 -10.03 -15.43
CA VAL A 360 -27.01 -10.22 -16.44
C VAL A 360 -26.62 -8.89 -17.06
N LYS A 361 -27.58 -8.02 -17.37
CA LYS A 361 -27.30 -6.68 -17.90
C LYS A 361 -26.51 -5.82 -16.90
N PHE A 362 -26.87 -5.82 -15.62
CA PHE A 362 -26.11 -5.10 -14.58
C PHE A 362 -24.66 -5.60 -14.50
N TRP A 363 -24.47 -6.90 -14.39
CA TRP A 363 -23.13 -7.50 -14.28
C TRP A 363 -22.29 -7.28 -15.54
N LEU A 364 -22.89 -7.23 -16.73
CA LEU A 364 -22.20 -6.82 -17.96
C LEU A 364 -21.75 -5.36 -17.91
N ILE A 365 -22.61 -4.45 -17.47
CA ILE A 365 -22.25 -3.04 -17.31
C ILE A 365 -21.11 -2.90 -16.28
N ALA A 366 -21.21 -3.59 -15.14
CA ALA A 366 -20.15 -3.58 -14.14
C ALA A 366 -18.82 -4.14 -14.69
N ALA A 367 -18.84 -5.28 -15.37
CA ALA A 367 -17.64 -5.87 -15.97
C ALA A 367 -16.96 -4.90 -16.95
N LEU A 368 -17.73 -4.28 -17.86
CA LEU A 368 -17.20 -3.34 -18.84
C LEU A 368 -16.73 -2.02 -18.21
N SER A 369 -17.52 -1.43 -17.31
CA SER A 369 -17.17 -0.18 -16.64
C SER A 369 -15.89 -0.31 -15.83
N PHE A 370 -15.76 -1.35 -15.00
CA PHE A 370 -14.56 -1.54 -14.18
C PHE A 370 -13.33 -1.94 -15.01
N SER A 371 -13.52 -2.65 -16.13
CA SER A 371 -12.42 -2.91 -17.08
C SER A 371 -11.93 -1.64 -17.77
N ILE A 372 -12.85 -0.72 -18.12
CA ILE A 372 -12.49 0.57 -18.73
C ILE A 372 -11.82 1.49 -17.71
N ILE A 373 -12.30 1.51 -16.47
CA ILE A 373 -11.71 2.30 -15.38
C ILE A 373 -10.30 1.79 -15.05
N SER A 374 -10.06 0.47 -15.11
CA SER A 374 -8.73 -0.09 -14.82
C SER A 374 -7.67 0.22 -15.86
N LEU A 375 -8.06 0.64 -17.08
CA LEU A 375 -7.13 1.19 -18.09
C LEU A 375 -6.56 2.56 -17.69
N GLY A 376 -7.05 3.16 -16.60
CA GLY A 376 -6.53 4.41 -16.06
C GLY A 376 -6.88 5.65 -16.87
N PRO A 377 -6.19 6.79 -16.64
CA PRO A 377 -6.52 8.08 -17.26
C PRO A 377 -6.22 8.15 -18.76
N LEU A 378 -5.24 7.38 -19.24
CA LEU A 378 -4.79 7.35 -20.63
C LEU A 378 -4.76 5.91 -21.13
N LEU A 379 -5.14 5.69 -22.38
CA LEU A 379 -5.06 4.37 -23.00
C LEU A 379 -3.60 3.94 -23.18
N HIS A 380 -3.26 2.78 -22.64
CA HIS A 380 -1.99 2.09 -22.85
C HIS A 380 -2.19 0.95 -23.85
N VAL A 381 -1.32 0.89 -24.88
CA VAL A 381 -1.26 -0.25 -25.81
C VAL A 381 0.20 -0.64 -26.01
N ASN A 382 0.55 -1.84 -25.55
CA ASN A 382 1.92 -2.35 -25.58
C ASN A 382 2.94 -1.36 -24.98
N GLY A 383 2.60 -0.76 -23.83
CA GLY A 383 3.44 0.20 -23.10
C GLY A 383 3.38 1.64 -23.60
N LYS A 384 2.70 1.90 -24.72
CA LYS A 384 2.64 3.25 -25.31
C LYS A 384 1.34 3.95 -24.95
N THR A 385 1.46 5.21 -24.55
CA THR A 385 0.35 6.13 -24.25
C THR A 385 0.15 7.21 -25.31
N SER A 386 1.16 7.45 -26.14
CA SER A 386 1.14 8.37 -27.27
C SER A 386 1.16 7.59 -28.58
N PHE A 387 0.25 7.96 -29.47
CA PHE A 387 0.03 7.35 -30.77
C PHE A 387 0.27 8.37 -31.88
N THR A 388 0.62 7.89 -33.08
CA THR A 388 0.93 8.69 -34.29
C THR A 388 2.20 9.55 -34.17
N GLU A 389 2.62 10.14 -35.30
CA GLU A 389 3.77 11.06 -35.36
C GLU A 389 3.56 12.37 -34.57
N PHE A 390 2.31 12.69 -34.19
CA PHE A 390 1.96 13.90 -33.46
C PHE A 390 1.87 13.71 -31.94
N ASN A 391 2.28 12.56 -31.39
CA ASN A 391 2.17 12.23 -29.95
C ASN A 391 0.74 12.35 -29.38
N THR A 392 -0.27 11.97 -30.17
CA THR A 392 -1.67 12.04 -29.76
C THR A 392 -1.99 11.02 -28.66
N THR A 393 -2.58 11.46 -27.56
CA THR A 393 -3.01 10.59 -26.45
C THR A 393 -4.52 10.36 -26.48
N VAL A 394 -4.98 9.20 -26.02
CA VAL A 394 -6.43 8.90 -25.89
C VAL A 394 -6.83 8.96 -24.41
N PRO A 395 -7.53 10.02 -23.96
CA PRO A 395 -8.02 10.12 -22.59
C PRO A 395 -9.19 9.16 -22.35
N LEU A 396 -9.24 8.59 -21.14
CA LEU A 396 -10.23 7.60 -20.73
C LEU A 396 -11.10 8.10 -19.55
N PRO A 397 -12.25 7.46 -19.27
CA PRO A 397 -13.19 7.92 -18.25
C PRO A 397 -12.61 8.07 -16.83
N TYR A 398 -11.53 7.35 -16.49
CA TYR A 398 -10.85 7.52 -15.21
C TYR A 398 -10.39 8.96 -14.98
N LEU A 399 -10.01 9.68 -16.04
CA LEU A 399 -9.57 11.08 -15.92
C LEU A 399 -10.66 11.96 -15.30
N VAL A 400 -11.93 11.71 -15.64
CA VAL A 400 -13.08 12.39 -15.03
C VAL A 400 -13.19 12.04 -13.55
N LEU A 401 -13.01 10.76 -13.20
CA LEU A 401 -13.07 10.32 -11.81
C LEU A 401 -11.94 10.95 -10.98
N TYR A 402 -10.73 11.01 -11.54
CA TYR A 402 -9.54 11.58 -10.90
C TYR A 402 -9.73 13.05 -10.49
N TYR A 403 -10.40 13.85 -11.31
CA TYR A 403 -10.64 15.27 -11.03
C TYR A 403 -11.95 15.57 -10.29
N LEU A 404 -13.00 14.75 -10.47
CA LEU A 404 -14.33 15.04 -9.90
C LEU A 404 -14.61 14.34 -8.57
N ILE A 405 -14.02 13.17 -8.32
CA ILE A 405 -14.27 12.43 -7.08
C ILE A 405 -13.21 12.83 -6.05
N PRO A 406 -13.59 13.45 -4.92
CA PRO A 406 -12.65 13.82 -3.88
C PRO A 406 -11.82 12.62 -3.41
N PHE A 407 -10.54 12.85 -3.14
CA PHE A 407 -9.57 11.86 -2.65
C PHE A 407 -9.20 10.74 -3.65
N LEU A 408 -9.82 10.68 -4.84
CA LEU A 408 -9.46 9.68 -5.83
C LEU A 408 -8.09 9.96 -6.47
N ASP A 409 -7.63 11.21 -6.42
CA ASP A 409 -6.28 11.63 -6.78
C ASP A 409 -5.19 11.06 -5.84
N ASN A 410 -5.57 10.52 -4.67
CA ASN A 410 -4.66 9.75 -3.81
C ASN A 410 -4.52 8.28 -4.27
N CYS A 411 -5.36 7.79 -5.19
CA CYS A 411 -5.36 6.42 -5.70
C CYS A 411 -4.54 6.30 -7.00
N ARG A 412 -3.27 5.88 -6.88
CA ARG A 412 -2.36 5.75 -8.03
C ARG A 412 -2.48 4.44 -8.82
N THR A 413 -2.88 3.34 -8.20
CA THR A 413 -2.89 2.00 -8.82
C THR A 413 -4.23 1.70 -9.49
N THR A 414 -4.45 2.25 -10.68
CA THR A 414 -5.75 2.16 -11.37
C THR A 414 -6.04 0.76 -11.91
N GLY A 415 -5.01 -0.03 -12.24
CA GLY A 415 -5.15 -1.43 -12.64
C GLY A 415 -5.99 -2.27 -11.66
N ARG A 416 -5.94 -1.95 -10.36
CA ARG A 416 -6.65 -2.68 -9.30
C ARG A 416 -8.18 -2.58 -9.35
N PHE A 417 -8.74 -1.62 -10.07
CA PHE A 417 -10.19 -1.57 -10.32
C PHE A 417 -10.71 -2.86 -10.98
N PHE A 418 -9.82 -3.60 -11.66
CA PHE A 418 -10.14 -4.85 -12.31
C PHE A 418 -10.65 -5.93 -11.35
N VAL A 419 -10.37 -5.87 -10.04
CA VAL A 419 -10.92 -6.84 -9.06
C VAL A 419 -12.45 -6.93 -9.13
N ILE A 420 -13.13 -5.81 -9.33
CA ILE A 420 -14.60 -5.76 -9.44
C ILE A 420 -15.07 -6.25 -10.81
N ALA A 421 -14.28 -5.99 -11.86
CA ALA A 421 -14.53 -6.56 -13.19
C ALA A 421 -14.38 -8.09 -13.16
N SER A 422 -13.35 -8.62 -12.50
CA SER A 422 -13.10 -10.04 -12.30
C SER A 422 -14.27 -10.73 -11.59
N LEU A 423 -14.78 -10.15 -10.49
CA LEU A 423 -16.00 -10.66 -9.84
C LEU A 423 -17.20 -10.65 -10.79
N SER A 424 -17.35 -9.57 -11.56
CA SER A 424 -18.46 -9.43 -12.51
C SER A 424 -18.41 -10.47 -13.62
N PHE A 425 -17.22 -10.74 -14.17
CA PHE A 425 -17.00 -11.83 -15.13
C PHE A 425 -17.25 -13.21 -14.51
N ALA A 426 -16.84 -13.43 -13.26
CA ALA A 426 -17.15 -14.67 -12.55
C ALA A 426 -18.67 -14.92 -12.44
N VAL A 427 -19.44 -13.87 -12.15
CA VAL A 427 -20.91 -13.95 -12.09
C VAL A 427 -21.52 -14.19 -13.48
N LEU A 428 -21.07 -13.48 -14.52
CA LEU A 428 -21.54 -13.67 -15.89
C LEU A 428 -21.24 -15.08 -16.41
N MET A 429 -20.02 -15.55 -16.20
CA MET A 429 -19.61 -16.92 -16.50
C MET A 429 -20.47 -17.92 -15.73
N GLY A 430 -20.77 -17.67 -14.45
CA GLY A 430 -21.69 -18.49 -13.66
C GLY A 430 -23.10 -18.61 -14.25
N TYR A 431 -23.65 -17.53 -14.81
CA TYR A 431 -24.88 -17.57 -15.59
C TYR A 431 -24.71 -18.38 -16.88
N GLY A 432 -23.63 -18.16 -17.63
CA GLY A 432 -23.35 -18.82 -18.90
C GLY A 432 -23.17 -20.33 -18.75
N ALA A 433 -22.38 -20.76 -17.76
CA ALA A 433 -22.21 -22.15 -17.38
C ALA A 433 -23.53 -22.78 -16.92
N SER A 434 -24.36 -22.05 -16.16
CA SER A 434 -25.70 -22.55 -15.77
C SER A 434 -26.57 -22.84 -16.99
N GLU A 435 -26.62 -21.93 -17.97
CA GLU A 435 -27.40 -22.13 -19.20
C GLU A 435 -26.84 -23.25 -20.07
N LEU A 436 -25.51 -23.34 -20.19
CA LEU A 436 -24.86 -24.43 -20.93
C LEU A 436 -25.16 -25.79 -20.30
N LEU A 437 -25.00 -25.92 -18.97
CA LEU A 437 -25.26 -27.15 -18.23
C LEU A 437 -26.75 -27.53 -18.22
N LYS A 438 -27.67 -26.57 -18.27
CA LYS A 438 -29.11 -26.87 -18.47
C LYS A 438 -29.38 -27.44 -19.86
N SER A 439 -28.71 -26.92 -20.88
CA SER A 439 -28.91 -27.33 -22.27
C SER A 439 -28.26 -28.67 -22.64
N ASN A 440 -27.15 -29.05 -22.00
CA ASN A 440 -26.46 -30.29 -22.30
C ASN A 440 -27.15 -31.50 -21.63
N ARG A 441 -27.84 -32.32 -22.44
CA ARG A 441 -28.60 -33.50 -21.98
C ARG A 441 -27.77 -34.78 -21.81
N ILE A 442 -26.52 -34.81 -22.30
CA ILE A 442 -25.74 -36.06 -22.38
C ILE A 442 -24.92 -36.30 -21.11
N ASN A 443 -24.06 -35.35 -20.69
CA ASN A 443 -23.32 -35.48 -19.43
C ASN A 443 -22.92 -34.13 -18.82
N LYS A 444 -23.75 -33.60 -17.92
CA LYS A 444 -23.52 -32.33 -17.22
C LYS A 444 -22.23 -32.36 -16.39
N THR A 445 -21.93 -33.49 -15.77
CA THR A 445 -20.73 -33.66 -14.94
C THR A 445 -19.47 -33.54 -15.79
N ALA A 446 -19.40 -34.25 -16.92
CA ALA A 446 -18.26 -34.16 -17.84
C ALA A 446 -18.07 -32.72 -18.36
N THR A 447 -19.15 -32.05 -18.72
CA THR A 447 -19.10 -30.64 -19.19
C THR A 447 -18.54 -29.72 -18.11
N ALA A 448 -19.01 -29.87 -16.86
CA ALA A 448 -18.50 -29.09 -15.73
C ALA A 448 -17.02 -29.36 -15.45
N ILE A 449 -16.58 -30.62 -15.54
CA ILE A 449 -15.16 -31.01 -15.39
C ILE A 449 -14.31 -30.35 -16.48
N VAL A 450 -14.74 -30.40 -17.74
CA VAL A 450 -14.01 -29.78 -18.85
C VAL A 450 -13.91 -28.27 -18.67
N ILE A 451 -15.01 -27.58 -18.34
CA ILE A 451 -15.00 -26.13 -18.08
C ILE A 451 -14.05 -25.80 -16.93
N THR A 452 -14.13 -26.54 -15.83
CA THR A 452 -13.28 -26.33 -14.65
C THR A 452 -11.81 -26.57 -14.99
N GLY A 453 -11.50 -27.64 -15.74
CA GLY A 453 -10.15 -27.96 -16.17
C GLY A 453 -9.55 -26.91 -17.09
N LEU A 454 -10.33 -26.37 -18.04
CA LEU A 454 -9.89 -25.29 -18.93
C LEU A 454 -9.61 -24.00 -18.14
N ILE A 455 -10.50 -23.61 -17.22
CA ILE A 455 -10.31 -22.42 -16.38
C ILE A 455 -9.08 -22.59 -15.49
N ILE A 456 -8.93 -23.74 -14.82
CA ILE A 456 -7.76 -24.02 -13.98
C ILE A 456 -6.49 -23.96 -14.83
N PHE A 457 -6.49 -24.57 -16.02
CA PHE A 457 -5.36 -24.53 -16.94
C PHE A 457 -5.00 -23.09 -17.32
N GLU A 458 -5.96 -22.28 -17.79
CA GLU A 458 -5.75 -20.87 -18.15
C GLU A 458 -5.21 -20.02 -16.98
N TYR A 459 -5.47 -20.43 -15.74
CA TYR A 459 -5.13 -19.71 -14.52
C TYR A 459 -3.92 -20.30 -13.76
N LEU A 460 -3.27 -21.35 -14.27
CA LEU A 460 -2.18 -22.00 -13.56
C LEU A 460 -1.09 -21.00 -13.18
N ALA A 461 -0.71 -21.00 -11.90
CA ALA A 461 0.40 -20.22 -11.35
C ALA A 461 1.27 -21.09 -10.42
N VAL A 462 1.23 -22.40 -10.61
CA VAL A 462 1.94 -23.40 -9.79
C VAL A 462 3.29 -23.74 -10.43
N PRO A 463 4.40 -23.77 -9.66
CA PRO A 463 4.50 -23.45 -8.24
C PRO A 463 4.40 -21.94 -7.97
N VAL A 464 3.71 -21.58 -6.89
CA VAL A 464 3.67 -20.19 -6.40
C VAL A 464 5.04 -19.81 -5.83
N SER A 465 5.51 -18.61 -6.18
CA SER A 465 6.76 -18.06 -5.66
C SER A 465 6.70 -17.87 -4.14
N ILE A 466 7.72 -18.37 -3.45
CA ILE A 466 7.86 -18.30 -2.00
C ILE A 466 9.24 -17.75 -1.65
N SER A 467 9.33 -17.02 -0.54
CA SER A 467 10.60 -16.53 0.02
C SER A 467 10.90 -17.18 1.36
N PRO A 468 12.17 -17.51 1.65
CA PRO A 468 12.55 -18.02 2.96
C PRO A 468 12.33 -16.96 4.03
N VAL A 469 11.93 -17.41 5.21
CA VAL A 469 11.87 -16.57 6.40
C VAL A 469 13.18 -16.76 7.15
N ASP A 470 14.11 -15.87 6.88
CA ASP A 470 15.42 -15.90 7.53
C ASP A 470 15.33 -15.27 8.92
N GLU A 471 16.06 -15.84 9.87
CA GLU A 471 16.19 -15.28 11.21
C GLU A 471 17.68 -15.18 11.57
N PRO A 472 18.38 -14.14 11.07
CA PRO A 472 19.82 -14.00 11.27
C PRO A 472 20.21 -14.05 12.74
N SER A 473 21.32 -14.74 13.03
CA SER A 473 21.79 -15.00 14.39
C SER A 473 22.09 -13.72 15.17
N PHE A 474 22.61 -12.69 14.49
CA PHE A 474 22.81 -11.37 15.08
C PHE A 474 21.52 -10.74 15.62
N TYR A 475 20.42 -10.77 14.85
CA TYR A 475 19.16 -10.19 15.30
C TYR A 475 18.56 -10.95 16.48
N LYS A 476 18.77 -12.27 16.57
CA LYS A 476 18.41 -13.07 17.74
C LYS A 476 19.25 -12.73 18.97
N GLU A 477 20.53 -12.40 18.79
CA GLU A 477 21.42 -11.97 19.87
C GLU A 477 20.89 -10.66 20.49
N ILE A 478 20.61 -9.66 19.66
CA ILE A 478 20.15 -8.35 20.13
C ILE A 478 18.67 -8.30 20.52
N SER A 479 17.85 -9.28 20.13
CA SER A 479 16.44 -9.35 20.58
C SER A 479 16.31 -9.57 22.09
N GLN A 480 17.33 -10.13 22.73
CA GLN A 480 17.38 -10.33 24.18
C GLN A 480 17.90 -9.10 24.93
N ASP A 481 18.52 -8.17 24.22
CA ASP A 481 19.03 -6.93 24.78
C ASP A 481 17.87 -5.97 25.06
N LYS A 482 17.77 -5.47 26.29
CA LYS A 482 16.74 -4.50 26.71
C LYS A 482 17.17 -3.04 26.53
N GLY A 483 18.40 -2.79 26.06
CA GLY A 483 18.88 -1.46 25.76
C GLY A 483 18.02 -0.76 24.71
N ASN A 484 17.82 0.54 24.88
CA ASN A 484 17.22 1.38 23.84
C ASN A 484 18.35 1.92 22.98
N TYR A 485 18.35 1.61 21.69
CA TYR A 485 19.29 2.11 20.67
C TYR A 485 18.77 1.80 19.28
N ALA A 486 19.28 2.53 18.29
CA ALA A 486 18.92 2.35 16.89
C ALA A 486 19.98 1.58 16.10
N LEU A 487 19.55 1.00 14.97
CA LEU A 487 20.39 0.27 14.01
C LEU A 487 20.45 1.02 12.67
N LEU A 488 21.64 1.15 12.08
CA LEU A 488 21.81 1.63 10.71
C LEU A 488 22.01 0.43 9.77
N GLU A 489 21.01 0.15 8.93
CA GLU A 489 20.99 -1.01 8.04
C GLU A 489 21.27 -0.59 6.59
N ILE A 490 22.32 -1.15 6.00
CA ILE A 490 22.83 -0.75 4.68
C ILE A 490 22.76 -1.95 3.74
N PRO A 491 22.18 -1.83 2.53
CA PRO A 491 21.74 -0.59 1.87
C PRO A 491 20.22 -0.35 1.96
N ALA A 492 19.59 -0.60 3.12
CA ALA A 492 18.12 -0.69 3.23
C ALA A 492 17.35 0.57 2.79
N THR A 493 17.92 1.77 2.92
CA THR A 493 17.30 3.00 2.36
C THR A 493 17.46 3.09 0.84
N LYS A 494 18.65 2.76 0.32
CA LYS A 494 19.04 3.00 -1.08
C LYS A 494 18.48 1.95 -2.03
N ASP A 495 18.42 0.69 -1.59
CA ASP A 495 17.94 -0.43 -2.37
C ASP A 495 16.54 -0.87 -1.92
N TYR A 496 15.59 -0.85 -2.86
CA TYR A 496 14.19 -1.18 -2.59
C TYR A 496 14.00 -2.65 -2.16
N VAL A 497 14.73 -3.59 -2.76
CA VAL A 497 14.59 -5.02 -2.44
C VAL A 497 15.12 -5.30 -1.04
N ALA A 498 16.27 -4.71 -0.71
CA ALA A 498 16.86 -4.74 0.62
C ALA A 498 15.89 -4.11 1.63
N GLY A 499 15.45 -2.87 1.42
CA GLY A 499 14.59 -2.14 2.34
C GLY A 499 13.21 -2.73 2.55
N SER A 500 12.63 -3.36 1.54
CA SER A 500 11.32 -4.05 1.67
C SER A 500 11.43 -5.40 2.37
N THR A 501 12.61 -6.03 2.37
CA THR A 501 12.85 -7.34 2.97
C THR A 501 13.44 -7.24 4.39
N ILE A 502 14.51 -6.46 4.58
CA ILE A 502 15.24 -6.29 5.85
C ILE A 502 14.32 -5.78 6.96
N ILE A 503 13.34 -4.94 6.62
CA ILE A 503 12.37 -4.37 7.56
C ILE A 503 11.60 -5.45 8.35
N TYR A 504 11.54 -6.69 7.86
CA TYR A 504 10.99 -7.84 8.59
C TYR A 504 11.78 -8.17 9.85
N TYR A 505 13.10 -8.01 9.84
CA TYR A 505 13.95 -8.33 11.00
C TYR A 505 13.62 -7.47 12.23
N GLN A 506 12.98 -6.32 12.03
CA GLN A 506 12.43 -5.52 13.13
C GLN A 506 11.39 -6.29 13.96
N THR A 507 10.69 -7.25 13.38
CA THR A 507 9.76 -8.14 14.12
C THR A 507 10.49 -9.10 15.07
N ILE A 508 11.80 -9.32 14.86
CA ILE A 508 12.68 -10.15 15.68
C ILE A 508 13.34 -9.30 16.76
N HIS A 509 14.05 -8.23 16.38
CA HIS A 509 14.87 -7.46 17.32
C HIS A 509 14.12 -6.31 18.02
N GLY A 510 13.00 -5.84 17.49
CA GLY A 510 12.14 -4.82 18.11
C GLY A 510 12.81 -3.46 18.35
N LYS A 511 13.90 -3.14 17.63
CA LYS A 511 14.66 -1.89 17.79
C LYS A 511 14.29 -0.86 16.72
N PRO A 512 14.40 0.44 17.01
CA PRO A 512 14.36 1.47 15.99
C PRO A 512 15.45 1.27 14.93
N VAL A 513 15.14 1.62 13.69
CA VAL A 513 16.06 1.55 12.56
C VAL A 513 16.12 2.89 11.85
N ILE A 514 17.31 3.28 11.42
CA ILE A 514 17.51 4.46 10.58
C ILE A 514 17.06 4.06 9.17
N GLY A 515 16.14 4.85 8.61
CA GLY A 515 15.63 4.66 7.27
C GLY A 515 14.66 3.48 7.10
N ASN A 516 15.00 2.53 6.22
CA ASN A 516 14.13 1.49 5.63
C ASN A 516 13.06 2.00 4.66
N TRP A 517 12.27 1.11 4.04
CA TRP A 517 11.28 1.48 3.00
C TRP A 517 9.87 1.76 3.57
N ALA A 518 9.26 2.85 3.12
CA ALA A 518 7.82 3.13 3.31
C ALA A 518 7.22 3.60 1.99
N ALA A 519 6.00 3.15 1.67
CA ALA A 519 5.35 3.47 0.39
C ALA A 519 4.89 4.93 0.28
N ARG A 520 4.63 5.59 1.42
CA ARG A 520 4.16 6.97 1.54
C ARG A 520 4.70 7.59 2.82
N TYR A 521 5.37 8.74 2.72
CA TYR A 521 5.93 9.46 3.85
C TYR A 521 6.09 10.96 3.50
N PRO A 522 6.10 11.86 4.49
CA PRO A 522 6.33 13.30 4.28
C PRO A 522 7.67 13.60 3.58
N SER A 523 7.73 14.69 2.83
CA SER A 523 8.93 15.06 2.05
C SER A 523 10.21 15.19 2.89
N ASN A 524 10.07 15.58 4.16
CA ASN A 524 11.16 15.76 5.12
C ASN A 524 11.54 14.49 5.90
N ALA A 525 10.88 13.34 5.69
CA ALA A 525 11.13 12.14 6.49
C ALA A 525 12.59 11.64 6.41
N ARG A 526 13.28 11.92 5.30
CA ARG A 526 14.67 11.53 5.06
C ARG A 526 15.68 12.59 5.49
N ASP A 527 15.23 13.72 6.03
CA ASP A 527 16.12 14.84 6.35
C ASP A 527 17.22 14.40 7.30
N PHE A 528 16.92 13.60 8.34
CA PHE A 528 17.94 13.05 9.21
C PHE A 528 19.05 12.29 8.45
N GLU A 529 18.67 11.43 7.51
CA GLU A 529 19.62 10.65 6.70
C GLU A 529 20.43 11.54 5.75
N LEU A 530 19.81 12.59 5.22
CA LEU A 530 20.42 13.52 4.26
C LEU A 530 21.24 14.62 4.92
N ASN A 531 21.00 14.94 6.19
CA ASN A 531 21.54 16.12 6.87
C ASN A 531 22.51 15.78 8.00
N THR A 532 22.65 14.48 8.33
CA THR A 532 23.56 14.01 9.38
C THR A 532 24.83 13.42 8.78
N PRO A 533 26.01 14.01 9.07
CA PRO A 533 27.30 13.47 8.63
C PRO A 533 27.53 12.05 9.14
N VAL A 534 28.32 11.26 8.41
CA VAL A 534 28.51 9.81 8.56
C VAL A 534 27.28 9.00 8.20
N VAL A 535 26.11 9.33 8.74
CA VAL A 535 24.85 8.64 8.41
C VAL A 535 24.58 8.76 6.91
N ARG A 536 24.67 9.97 6.36
CA ARG A 536 24.46 10.22 4.93
C ARG A 536 25.41 9.41 4.04
N GLU A 537 26.70 9.48 4.30
CA GLU A 537 27.73 8.84 3.50
C GLU A 537 27.59 7.31 3.52
N LEU A 538 27.25 6.74 4.68
CA LEU A 538 26.99 5.31 4.85
C LEU A 538 25.69 4.86 4.17
N THR A 539 24.59 5.60 4.38
CA THR A 539 23.28 5.27 3.82
C THR A 539 23.28 5.30 2.29
N TYR A 540 23.91 6.31 1.69
CA TYR A 540 23.91 6.50 0.24
C TYR A 540 25.17 5.96 -0.46
N LEU A 541 26.16 5.48 0.32
CA LEU A 541 27.41 4.88 -0.17
C LEU A 541 28.16 5.82 -1.13
N GLN A 542 28.23 7.09 -0.76
CA GLN A 542 28.87 8.15 -1.55
C GLN A 542 29.51 9.21 -0.65
N SER A 543 30.68 9.71 -1.03
CA SER A 543 31.36 10.82 -0.36
C SER A 543 31.20 12.10 -1.20
N THR A 544 30.12 12.84 -0.97
CA THR A 544 29.80 14.04 -1.76
C THR A 544 30.23 15.35 -1.11
N GLY A 545 30.76 15.33 0.12
CA GLY A 545 30.92 16.53 0.95
C GLY A 545 29.56 17.17 1.27
N ASP A 546 29.47 17.99 2.32
CA ASP A 546 28.32 18.87 2.55
C ASP A 546 28.85 20.27 2.87
N ILE A 547 27.96 21.19 3.20
CA ILE A 547 28.32 22.54 3.65
C ILE A 547 28.99 22.55 5.03
N LEU A 548 28.86 21.49 5.85
CA LEU A 548 29.50 21.43 7.17
C LEU A 548 30.96 21.01 7.01
N ASP A 549 31.88 21.93 7.34
CA ASP A 549 33.31 21.66 7.37
C ASP A 549 33.76 21.37 8.80
N GLN A 550 33.90 20.07 9.08
CA GLN A 550 34.33 19.54 10.36
C GLN A 550 35.06 18.21 10.13
N ASP A 551 35.99 17.88 11.02
CA ASP A 551 36.77 16.65 10.95
C ASP A 551 35.92 15.43 11.36
N ILE A 552 35.36 14.76 10.35
CA ILE A 552 34.50 13.58 10.52
C ILE A 552 35.22 12.44 11.23
N ASP A 553 36.54 12.30 11.06
CA ASP A 553 37.34 11.26 11.71
C ASP A 553 37.35 11.45 13.23
N GLN A 554 37.24 12.71 13.67
CA GLN A 554 37.17 13.04 15.09
C GLN A 554 35.77 12.97 15.67
N VAL A 555 34.73 13.34 14.90
CA VAL A 555 33.37 13.52 15.44
C VAL A 555 32.38 12.42 15.07
N GLY A 556 32.71 11.54 14.12
CA GLY A 556 31.79 10.53 13.58
C GLY A 556 31.17 9.63 14.67
N THR A 557 32.00 9.06 15.54
CA THR A 557 31.52 8.23 16.67
C THR A 557 30.65 9.04 17.64
N SER A 558 31.00 10.31 17.88
CA SER A 558 30.21 11.21 18.74
C SER A 558 28.83 11.49 18.14
N ILE A 559 28.72 11.66 16.83
CA ILE A 559 27.43 11.82 16.14
C ILE A 559 26.55 10.58 16.36
N LEU A 560 27.09 9.38 16.12
CA LEU A 560 26.34 8.14 16.30
C LEU A 560 25.95 7.90 17.76
N ASN A 561 26.86 8.14 18.71
CA ASN A 561 26.58 8.03 20.14
C ASN A 561 25.52 9.04 20.62
N TYR A 562 25.53 10.27 20.09
CA TYR A 562 24.54 11.30 20.42
C TYR A 562 23.12 10.88 19.99
N TYR A 563 22.99 10.35 18.77
CA TYR A 563 21.73 9.77 18.28
C TYR A 563 21.50 8.34 18.77
N ASN A 564 22.32 7.82 19.69
CA ASN A 564 22.16 6.49 20.28
C ASN A 564 22.06 5.35 19.22
N ILE A 565 22.88 5.45 18.18
CA ILE A 565 23.04 4.46 17.12
C ILE A 565 24.16 3.51 17.53
N SER A 566 23.82 2.27 17.90
CA SER A 566 24.77 1.32 18.46
C SER A 566 25.35 0.36 17.42
N TYR A 567 24.64 0.10 16.32
CA TYR A 567 25.08 -0.87 15.32
C TYR A 567 24.95 -0.34 13.90
N ILE A 568 25.94 -0.66 13.08
CA ILE A 568 25.90 -0.53 11.63
C ILE A 568 25.96 -1.93 11.04
N ILE A 569 25.02 -2.26 10.17
CA ILE A 569 24.87 -3.59 9.59
C ILE A 569 25.00 -3.47 8.07
N LEU A 570 25.97 -4.17 7.50
CA LEU A 570 26.13 -4.32 6.05
C LEU A 570 25.50 -5.64 5.62
N HIS A 571 24.44 -5.56 4.81
CA HIS A 571 23.79 -6.72 4.21
C HIS A 571 24.48 -7.07 2.89
N THR A 572 25.52 -7.90 2.98
CA THR A 572 26.43 -8.19 1.87
C THR A 572 25.76 -8.87 0.67
N ASN A 573 24.60 -9.52 0.87
CA ASN A 573 23.80 -10.10 -0.21
C ASN A 573 23.11 -9.07 -1.12
N TYR A 574 22.98 -7.82 -0.67
CA TYR A 574 22.41 -6.70 -1.44
C TYR A 574 23.45 -5.66 -1.86
N MET A 575 24.73 -5.90 -1.59
CA MET A 575 25.81 -4.95 -1.86
C MET A 575 26.83 -5.58 -2.81
N ASN A 576 27.42 -4.76 -3.69
CA ASN A 576 28.59 -5.21 -4.46
C ASN A 576 29.90 -4.96 -3.69
N ASP A 577 30.98 -5.61 -4.11
CA ASP A 577 32.29 -5.52 -3.43
C ASP A 577 32.79 -4.07 -3.27
N ARG A 578 32.52 -3.18 -4.24
CA ARG A 578 32.94 -1.78 -4.15
C ARG A 578 32.16 -1.01 -3.09
N GLU A 579 30.87 -1.31 -2.94
CA GLU A 579 30.02 -0.72 -1.91
C GLU A 579 30.42 -1.20 -0.52
N ILE A 580 30.74 -2.50 -0.38
CA ILE A 580 31.27 -3.06 0.86
C ILE A 580 32.60 -2.40 1.20
N ASP A 581 33.56 -2.39 0.28
CA ASP A 581 34.88 -1.76 0.47
C ASP A 581 34.77 -0.28 0.84
N PHE A 582 33.84 0.45 0.21
CA PHE A 582 33.60 1.86 0.52
C PHE A 582 33.09 2.03 1.96
N ALA A 583 32.06 1.27 2.35
CA ALA A 583 31.50 1.33 3.69
C ALA A 583 32.52 0.92 4.75
N GLU A 584 33.26 -0.17 4.53
CA GLU A 584 34.29 -0.62 5.47
C GLU A 584 35.41 0.40 5.67
N LYS A 585 35.90 1.02 4.58
CA LYS A 585 36.91 2.08 4.68
C LYS A 585 36.39 3.29 5.44
N LEU A 586 35.17 3.73 5.13
CA LEU A 586 34.56 4.86 5.81
C LEU A 586 34.38 4.59 7.32
N ILE A 587 33.92 3.39 7.69
CA ILE A 587 33.77 3.00 9.10
C ILE A 587 35.14 2.92 9.79
N GLN A 588 36.15 2.32 9.14
CA GLN A 588 37.49 2.18 9.72
C GLN A 588 38.21 3.52 9.90
N MET A 589 38.02 4.46 8.98
CA MET A 589 38.63 5.79 9.05
C MET A 589 37.92 6.69 10.07
N ASN A 590 36.58 6.63 10.12
CA ASN A 590 35.80 7.67 10.77
C ASN A 590 35.19 7.25 12.12
N LEU A 591 35.19 5.96 12.45
CA LEU A 591 34.44 5.42 13.57
C LEU A 591 35.26 4.48 14.46
N ASN A 592 35.01 4.57 15.76
CA ASN A 592 35.49 3.62 16.74
C ASN A 592 34.46 2.50 16.93
N ALA A 593 34.55 1.47 16.08
CA ALA A 593 33.59 0.36 16.07
C ALA A 593 34.27 -1.01 16.05
N GLU A 594 33.66 -2.00 16.71
CA GLU A 594 34.11 -3.39 16.72
C GLU A 594 33.41 -4.18 15.62
N ARG A 595 34.19 -4.78 14.73
CA ARG A 595 33.71 -5.55 13.59
C ARG A 595 33.52 -7.02 13.94
N LYS A 596 32.39 -7.61 13.54
CA LYS A 596 32.09 -9.05 13.63
C LYS A 596 31.41 -9.51 12.33
N ILE A 597 31.89 -10.60 11.74
CA ILE A 597 31.29 -11.20 10.54
C ILE A 597 30.33 -12.31 10.94
N TYR A 598 29.17 -12.35 10.29
CA TYR A 598 28.22 -13.45 10.36
C TYR A 598 28.07 -14.05 8.95
N GLU A 599 29.02 -14.92 8.57
CA GLU A 599 29.14 -15.45 7.20
C GLU A 599 27.89 -16.21 6.75
N GLN A 600 27.26 -16.97 7.66
CA GLN A 600 26.05 -17.75 7.35
C GLN A 600 24.82 -16.87 7.08
N ASP A 601 24.81 -15.65 7.60
CA ASP A 601 23.70 -14.71 7.50
C ASP A 601 23.95 -13.61 6.45
N SER A 602 25.10 -13.64 5.77
CA SER A 602 25.54 -12.58 4.84
C SER A 602 25.60 -11.18 5.48
N LEU A 603 25.97 -11.11 6.77
CA LEU A 603 26.07 -9.83 7.50
C LEU A 603 27.51 -9.52 7.93
N ILE A 604 27.88 -8.25 7.82
CA ILE A 604 29.03 -7.67 8.52
C ILE A 604 28.47 -6.63 9.50
N VAL A 605 28.73 -6.83 10.78
CA VAL A 605 28.18 -6.00 11.86
C VAL A 605 29.29 -5.22 12.53
N TYR A 606 29.03 -3.94 12.74
CA TYR A 606 29.90 -3.02 13.47
C TYR A 606 29.18 -2.53 14.72
N HIS A 607 29.73 -2.82 15.89
CA HIS A 607 29.25 -2.29 17.17
C HIS A 607 30.00 -0.99 17.50
N VAL A 608 29.27 0.12 17.53
CA VAL A 608 29.83 1.45 17.80
C VAL A 608 30.18 1.57 19.27
N LYS A 609 31.44 1.85 19.62
CA LYS A 609 31.84 2.02 21.01
C LYS A 609 31.22 3.27 21.61
N LYS A 610 30.90 3.19 22.91
CA LYS A 610 30.48 4.36 23.68
C LYS A 610 31.69 5.16 24.12
N GLU A 611 31.74 6.43 23.77
CA GLU A 611 32.80 7.36 24.16
C GLU A 611 32.25 8.75 24.53
N PRO A 612 33.02 9.58 25.26
CA PRO A 612 32.60 10.94 25.58
C PRO A 612 32.38 11.78 24.31
N LEU A 613 31.22 12.42 24.21
CA LEU A 613 30.84 13.22 23.06
C LEU A 613 31.79 14.43 22.86
N LYS A 614 32.39 14.51 21.68
CA LYS A 614 33.07 15.72 21.20
C LYS A 614 32.07 16.70 20.62
N SER A 615 32.48 17.96 20.48
CA SER A 615 31.62 18.98 19.87
C SER A 615 31.49 18.74 18.37
N PHE A 616 30.28 18.81 17.82
CA PHE A 616 30.01 18.57 16.41
C PHE A 616 28.81 19.39 15.92
N MET A 617 28.66 19.48 14.59
CA MET A 617 27.52 20.11 13.93
C MET A 617 26.70 19.11 13.12
N ALA A 618 25.39 19.30 13.07
CA ALA A 618 24.48 18.60 12.18
C ALA A 618 23.41 19.56 11.64
N LEU A 619 22.99 19.38 10.39
CA LEU A 619 21.92 20.19 9.81
C LEU A 619 20.55 19.64 10.30
N LYS A 620 19.59 20.53 10.54
CA LYS A 620 18.21 20.21 10.94
C LYS A 620 17.21 20.72 9.90
N ASP A 621 16.13 21.36 10.32
CA ASP A 621 15.07 21.80 9.41
C ASP A 621 15.50 22.97 8.53
N GLY A 622 14.84 23.11 7.37
CA GLY A 622 14.89 24.32 6.54
C GLY A 622 15.97 24.37 5.48
N TRP A 623 16.71 23.28 5.29
CA TRP A 623 17.73 23.14 4.25
C TRP A 623 17.15 22.47 3.00
N ASN A 624 17.38 23.08 1.84
CA ASN A 624 17.15 22.43 0.56
C ASN A 624 18.23 21.36 0.30
N SER A 625 17.97 20.52 -0.71
CA SER A 625 18.90 19.48 -1.16
C SER A 625 20.29 20.03 -1.51
N LEU A 626 21.30 19.20 -1.29
CA LEU A 626 22.68 19.52 -1.65
C LEU A 626 22.85 19.77 -3.14
N GLU A 627 23.52 20.86 -3.47
CA GLU A 627 23.91 21.25 -4.83
C GLU A 627 25.41 21.53 -4.92
N LYS A 628 25.90 21.76 -6.14
CA LYS A 628 27.24 22.28 -6.38
C LYS A 628 27.15 23.62 -7.08
N LEU A 629 27.54 24.71 -6.40
CA LEU A 629 27.69 26.03 -7.00
C LEU A 629 29.18 26.38 -7.03
N ASN A 630 29.70 26.68 -8.22
CA ASN A 630 31.14 26.89 -8.43
C ASN A 630 32.01 25.72 -7.95
N VAL A 631 31.54 24.47 -8.17
CA VAL A 631 32.18 23.22 -7.71
C VAL A 631 32.01 22.95 -6.20
N GLU A 632 31.74 23.98 -5.39
CA GLU A 632 31.59 23.85 -3.94
C GLU A 632 30.23 23.28 -3.52
N PRO A 633 30.21 22.32 -2.57
CA PRO A 633 28.97 21.85 -1.93
C PRO A 633 28.20 23.03 -1.34
N THR A 634 26.94 23.18 -1.75
CA THR A 634 26.10 24.32 -1.37
C THR A 634 24.71 23.87 -1.02
N ARG A 635 24.13 24.47 0.03
CA ARG A 635 22.71 24.32 0.33
C ARG A 635 22.07 25.68 0.46
N TRP A 636 20.90 25.80 -0.14
CA TRP A 636 19.99 26.92 0.07
C TRP A 636 19.15 26.67 1.31
N MET A 637 18.98 27.69 2.15
CA MET A 637 17.91 27.66 3.14
C MET A 637 16.62 28.26 2.60
N SER A 638 15.48 27.84 3.17
CA SER A 638 14.18 28.46 2.94
C SER A 638 14.05 29.77 3.74
N ASN A 639 12.96 30.03 4.46
CA ASN A 639 12.87 31.20 5.34
C ASN A 639 13.77 31.10 6.57
N ASN A 640 13.77 29.90 7.16
CA ASN A 640 14.48 29.57 8.38
C ASN A 640 15.29 28.30 8.12
N ALA A 641 16.52 28.23 8.62
CA ALA A 641 17.25 26.99 8.71
C ALA A 641 17.92 26.83 10.05
N THR A 642 18.13 25.58 10.45
CA THR A 642 18.65 25.25 11.77
C THR A 642 19.90 24.39 11.69
N ILE A 643 20.89 24.72 12.51
CA ILE A 643 22.10 23.92 12.73
C ILE A 643 22.11 23.50 14.20
N LEU A 644 22.15 22.19 14.44
CA LEU A 644 22.42 21.64 15.76
C LEU A 644 23.93 21.70 16.01
N VAL A 645 24.33 22.36 17.10
CA VAL A 645 25.69 22.35 17.60
C VAL A 645 25.70 21.67 18.97
N TYR A 646 26.22 20.45 19.04
CA TYR A 646 26.54 19.84 20.32
C TYR A 646 27.88 20.39 20.79
N SER A 647 27.93 20.92 22.02
CA SER A 647 29.18 21.40 22.63
C SER A 647 29.51 20.60 23.87
N ASN A 648 30.73 20.05 23.95
CA ASN A 648 31.20 19.30 25.11
C ASN A 648 31.48 20.18 26.36
N SER A 649 31.51 21.49 26.18
CA SER A 649 31.80 22.50 27.20
C SER A 649 31.05 23.81 26.92
N SER A 650 30.86 24.64 27.94
CA SER A 650 30.36 26.00 27.73
C SER A 650 31.53 26.88 27.28
N ARG A 651 31.43 27.46 26.09
CA ARG A 651 32.50 28.28 25.48
C ARG A 651 31.92 29.31 24.52
N ASN A 652 32.65 30.39 24.31
CA ASN A 652 32.41 31.24 23.14
C ASN A 652 33.12 30.61 21.95
N ALA A 653 32.45 30.59 20.80
CA ALA A 653 32.96 30.08 19.55
C ALA A 653 32.62 31.06 18.43
N THR A 654 33.22 30.88 17.26
CA THR A 654 32.89 31.64 16.06
C THR A 654 32.30 30.70 15.02
N LEU A 655 31.11 31.02 14.52
CA LEU A 655 30.49 30.33 13.40
C LEU A 655 30.88 31.08 12.11
N SER A 656 31.67 30.44 11.27
CA SER A 656 32.18 31.00 10.02
C SER A 656 31.59 30.26 8.83
N PHE A 657 31.23 30.97 7.76
CA PHE A 657 30.69 30.38 6.53
C PHE A 657 30.77 31.35 5.36
N ASN A 658 30.73 30.81 4.14
CA ASN A 658 30.53 31.60 2.93
C ASN A 658 29.04 31.63 2.59
N ALA A 659 28.48 32.82 2.38
CA ALA A 659 27.07 32.97 2.06
C ALA A 659 26.81 33.94 0.92
N ARG A 660 25.74 33.69 0.17
CA ARG A 660 25.14 34.63 -0.78
C ARG A 660 23.62 34.60 -0.67
N SER A 661 22.97 35.74 -0.87
CA SER A 661 21.52 35.80 -0.98
C SER A 661 21.05 35.50 -2.42
N PHE A 662 19.84 34.97 -2.52
CA PHE A 662 19.14 34.78 -3.79
C PHE A 662 18.52 36.11 -4.24
N HIS A 663 18.70 36.46 -5.52
CA HIS A 663 18.08 37.59 -6.23
C HIS A 663 18.35 39.01 -5.71
N SER A 664 18.18 39.28 -4.42
CA SER A 664 18.38 40.58 -3.76
C SER A 664 19.14 40.42 -2.45
N PRO A 665 19.84 41.46 -1.93
CA PRO A 665 20.47 41.40 -0.61
C PRO A 665 19.45 41.14 0.50
N LYS A 666 19.79 40.27 1.47
CA LYS A 666 18.89 39.87 2.56
C LYS A 666 19.56 39.98 3.93
N THR A 667 18.79 40.28 4.96
CA THR A 667 19.27 40.30 6.34
C THR A 667 19.26 38.88 6.91
N LEU A 668 20.40 38.41 7.39
CA LEU A 668 20.53 37.17 8.16
C LEU A 668 20.59 37.51 9.64
N GLU A 669 19.62 37.00 10.40
CA GLU A 669 19.65 37.00 11.86
C GLU A 669 20.05 35.62 12.37
N VAL A 670 21.03 35.57 13.28
CA VAL A 670 21.52 34.32 13.86
C VAL A 670 21.19 34.28 15.34
N TYR A 671 20.42 33.28 15.75
CA TYR A 671 19.99 33.08 17.12
C TYR A 671 20.60 31.79 17.69
N ASN A 672 20.95 31.79 18.97
CA ASN A 672 21.12 30.55 19.75
C ASN A 672 19.95 30.43 20.72
N GLY A 673 19.05 29.47 20.45
CA GLY A 673 17.76 29.40 21.14
C GLY A 673 16.92 30.65 20.86
N LYS A 674 16.64 31.46 21.90
CA LYS A 674 15.86 32.71 21.77
C LYS A 674 16.72 33.98 21.76
N THR A 675 18.05 33.84 21.84
CA THR A 675 18.96 34.96 21.98
C THR A 675 19.62 35.29 20.65
N LEU A 676 19.35 36.48 20.12
CA LEU A 676 20.02 37.01 18.94
C LEU A 676 21.53 37.14 19.24
N GLN A 677 22.35 36.48 18.43
CA GLN A 677 23.80 36.54 18.51
C GLN A 677 24.33 37.67 17.63
N ASP A 678 23.83 37.76 16.39
CA ASP A 678 24.27 38.77 15.42
C ASP A 678 23.26 38.98 14.28
N ARG A 679 23.42 40.08 13.54
CA ARG A 679 22.65 40.42 12.34
C ARG A 679 23.60 40.89 11.23
N GLN A 680 23.56 40.22 10.08
CA GLN A 680 24.42 40.51 8.93
C GLN A 680 23.60 40.77 7.67
N THR A 681 24.03 41.68 6.80
CA THR A 681 23.43 41.86 5.47
C THR A 681 24.19 41.03 4.44
N ILE A 682 23.53 40.05 3.85
CA ILE A 682 24.12 39.13 2.88
C ILE A 682 23.91 39.67 1.47
N SER A 683 24.99 39.78 0.71
CA SER A 683 24.96 40.24 -0.68
C SER A 683 24.60 39.11 -1.65
N THR A 684 24.27 39.45 -2.90
CA THR A 684 23.96 38.47 -3.96
C THR A 684 25.19 37.73 -4.50
N VAL A 685 26.40 38.12 -4.04
CA VAL A 685 27.70 37.49 -4.31
C VAL A 685 28.19 36.79 -3.03
N PHE A 686 28.90 35.68 -3.19
CA PHE A 686 29.48 34.97 -2.05
C PHE A 686 30.46 35.86 -1.28
N SER A 687 30.26 35.92 0.02
CA SER A 687 31.14 36.60 0.98
C SER A 687 31.34 35.73 2.21
N SER A 688 32.54 35.77 2.78
CA SER A 688 32.85 35.09 4.04
C SER A 688 32.31 35.88 5.22
N ILE A 689 31.68 35.19 6.16
CA ILE A 689 30.99 35.75 7.33
C ILE A 689 31.47 35.00 8.56
N SER A 690 31.63 35.72 9.67
CA SER A 690 32.06 35.14 10.95
C SER A 690 31.26 35.77 12.07
N ILE A 691 30.51 34.93 12.79
CA ILE A 691 29.55 35.36 13.80
C ILE A 691 29.97 34.79 15.16
N PRO A 692 30.21 35.62 16.18
CA PRO A 692 30.48 35.12 17.53
C PRO A 692 29.21 34.50 18.12
N ILE A 693 29.31 33.27 18.62
CA ILE A 693 28.22 32.56 19.26
C ILE A 693 28.62 32.07 20.65
N SER A 694 27.74 32.27 21.62
CA SER A 694 27.91 31.72 22.98
C SER A 694 27.30 30.32 23.05
N LEU A 695 28.11 29.30 23.29
CA LEU A 695 27.66 27.91 23.41
C LEU A 695 27.57 27.47 24.88
N LYS A 696 26.48 26.77 25.21
CA LYS A 696 26.35 26.03 26.48
C LYS A 696 26.78 24.59 26.27
N LYS A 697 27.28 23.94 27.32
CA LYS A 697 27.49 22.50 27.32
C LYS A 697 26.18 21.77 26.98
N GLY A 698 26.23 20.83 26.05
CA GLY A 698 25.07 20.12 25.52
C GLY A 698 24.62 20.68 24.17
N GLU A 699 23.32 20.58 23.90
CA GLU A 699 22.71 21.00 22.64
C GLU A 699 22.55 22.52 22.57
N ASN A 700 22.96 23.09 21.44
CA ASN A 700 22.70 24.48 21.06
C ASN A 700 22.04 24.45 19.69
N LEU A 701 20.87 25.07 19.59
CA LEU A 701 20.12 25.13 18.35
C LEU A 701 20.34 26.51 17.72
N ILE A 702 21.15 26.55 16.67
CA ILE A 702 21.47 27.78 15.95
C ILE A 702 20.44 27.98 14.85
N LEU A 703 19.57 28.97 15.04
CA LEU A 703 18.54 29.35 14.07
C LEU A 703 19.06 30.48 13.19
N LEU A 704 19.04 30.23 11.89
CA LEU A 704 19.30 31.18 10.82
C LEU A 704 17.95 31.66 10.29
N HIS A 705 17.66 32.95 10.43
CA HIS A 705 16.37 33.55 10.07
C HIS A 705 16.56 34.71 9.08
N VAL A 706 15.72 34.77 8.05
CA VAL A 706 15.65 35.91 7.12
C VAL A 706 14.32 36.63 7.30
N PRO A 707 14.30 37.82 7.95
CA PRO A 707 13.06 38.56 8.19
C PRO A 707 12.28 38.94 6.93
N GLU A 708 12.97 39.13 5.82
CA GLU A 708 12.38 39.50 4.52
C GLU A 708 11.65 38.33 3.83
N GLY A 709 11.88 37.09 4.27
CA GLY A 709 11.33 35.89 3.65
C GLY A 709 12.14 35.33 2.46
N PRO A 710 11.85 34.08 2.06
CA PRO A 710 12.43 33.47 0.88
C PRO A 710 11.76 34.01 -0.40
N GLU A 711 12.38 33.77 -1.55
CA GLU A 711 11.79 34.02 -2.86
C GLU A 711 11.74 32.70 -3.65
N ILE A 712 10.74 32.58 -4.55
CA ILE A 712 10.56 31.39 -5.39
C ILE A 712 10.98 31.74 -6.83
N PRO A 713 12.03 31.11 -7.39
CA PRO A 713 12.57 31.51 -8.70
C PRO A 713 11.57 31.50 -9.86
N CYS A 714 10.64 30.54 -9.89
CA CYS A 714 9.64 30.46 -10.95
C CYS A 714 8.55 31.55 -10.87
N GLU A 715 8.43 32.25 -9.74
CA GLU A 715 7.47 33.34 -9.55
C GLU A 715 8.04 34.70 -9.92
N ILE A 716 9.37 34.82 -10.08
CA ILE A 716 10.03 36.09 -10.43
C ILE A 716 9.96 36.31 -11.95
N PRO A 717 9.24 37.35 -12.42
CA PRO A 717 9.19 37.68 -13.84
C PRO A 717 10.58 38.03 -14.38
N GLY A 718 11.04 37.31 -15.41
CA GLY A 718 12.32 37.55 -16.07
C GLY A 718 13.42 36.52 -15.80
N LEU A 719 13.30 35.67 -14.77
CA LEU A 719 14.26 34.57 -14.54
C LEU A 719 13.99 33.36 -15.43
N ASN A 720 12.77 33.17 -15.95
CA ASN A 720 12.35 32.00 -16.73
C ASN A 720 12.77 30.66 -16.09
N SER A 721 12.76 30.58 -14.76
CA SER A 721 13.13 29.39 -14.00
C SER A 721 11.95 28.43 -13.85
N LYS A 722 12.24 27.13 -13.81
CA LYS A 722 11.27 26.08 -13.41
C LYS A 722 11.42 25.69 -11.94
N ASP A 723 12.34 26.32 -11.22
CA ASP A 723 12.61 26.03 -9.81
C ASP A 723 11.52 26.65 -8.93
N SER A 724 10.77 25.78 -8.26
CA SER A 724 9.64 26.12 -7.39
C SER A 724 10.00 26.07 -5.90
N ARG A 725 11.29 26.01 -5.56
CA ARG A 725 11.75 25.97 -4.16
C ARG A 725 11.80 27.36 -3.55
N GLU A 726 11.61 27.41 -2.25
CA GLU A 726 11.86 28.62 -1.45
C GLU A 726 13.36 28.79 -1.23
N LEU A 727 13.94 29.85 -1.78
CA LEU A 727 15.37 30.18 -1.66
C LEU A 727 15.57 31.52 -0.97
N SER A 728 16.40 31.57 0.07
CA SER A 728 16.84 32.83 0.68
C SER A 728 18.35 33.02 0.59
N ILE A 729 19.14 32.25 1.33
CA ILE A 729 20.59 32.35 1.40
C ILE A 729 21.20 30.97 1.14
N ALA A 730 22.21 30.93 0.28
CA ALA A 730 23.05 29.77 0.05
C ALA A 730 24.27 29.80 0.99
N PHE A 731 24.61 28.65 1.57
CA PHE A 731 25.73 28.47 2.48
C PHE A 731 26.75 27.48 1.92
N GLN A 732 28.03 27.75 2.18
CA GLN A 732 29.18 26.89 1.90
C GLN A 732 30.16 26.96 3.09
N GLU A 733 30.96 25.91 3.31
CA GLU A 733 32.09 25.90 4.26
C GLU A 733 31.74 26.39 5.68
N VAL A 734 30.66 25.87 6.25
CA VAL A 734 30.23 26.18 7.61
C VAL A 734 31.16 25.51 8.62
N GLN A 735 31.90 26.34 9.37
CA GLN A 735 32.89 25.94 10.36
C GLN A 735 32.56 26.52 11.74
N LEU A 736 32.99 25.82 12.78
CA LEU A 736 32.89 26.28 14.17
C LEU A 736 34.26 26.22 14.86
N THR A 737 34.84 27.39 15.12
CA THR A 737 36.15 27.52 15.78
C THR A 737 36.02 27.95 17.23
#